data_AF-A0A9P5C7P8-F1
#
_entry.id   AF-A0A9P5C7P8-F1
#
_cell.length_a   1.000
_cell.length_b   1.000
_cell.length_c   1.000
_cell.angle_alpha   90.00
_cell.angle_beta   90.00
_cell.angle_gamma   90.00
#
_symmetry.space_group_name_H-M   'P 1'
#
loop_
_entity.id
_entity.type
_entity.pdbx_description
1 polymer ?
#
loop_
_entity_poly.entity_id
_entity_poly.type
_entity_poly.pdbx_seq_one_letter_code
_entity_poly.pdbx_strand_id
1 'polypeptide(L)'
;MKASPLAVAGVVLASAAHAQVVQFDIEKRHDAPRLRKRDATIDGTLSNQKVQGGYFINVEVGTPGQNITLQLDTGSSDVWVPASTAAICTQTSQRNPGCTFGSFNSDDSSTFQVVGENLFDITYVDGSSSKGDYIEDTFRINGINIQNLTMGLGLDTSIANGLVGVGYINDEASLGTTRQTYPNLPVVLQQQKLINTVAFSLWLNDLDASTGSILFGGIDTEKYHGDLTRINIISPDGGKTFTEFAVNLYQVQASSPSGTDTLSTSQQTLTAVLDSGTTLTYLPQDMAEQAWNEVGASFSDELGIAVVPCSVGNINGHFAFTFAGADGPTINVTLSELVLDLFSGGPPPQFSSGPNKGQSICEFGIQNTTDAPYLLGDTFLRSAFVTYDLVNNEIGIAPTNFNSTQTNVVAFASSGAPIPSSTSAPNQSNTGHSSSTQSGMSAASGFHDGDDNDNAASLTGAFSGPGMIVVGLTICYTLLGSAVFGAAILPLAYQGQLRAFSGSAPRLNAAQEALKKAQNDAASLTAESVAANLAPEEIQRLSSVRNIGIAAHIDSGKTTVTERVLFYTGRIKAIHEVRGKDAVGAKMDSMELEREKGITIQSAATFCDWKKTVNGKDEEYHINLIDTPGHIDFTIEVERALRVLDGAVMILCAVSAVQSQTITVDRQMKRYDVPRISFINKMDRMGANPWKAVEQINSKLKIPAAAIQIPIGAEDEFEGVVDIIEMKAMYFEGPRGTKVRVTDQVPANLQEFAAEKRQFLIEKLADVDDEIAELYLDEQEPTNAQIKAAIRRATIARKFTPVMMGSALADKGIQPMLDAVCDYLPNPGQIENTALDKTKGEETVALVPYNSLPFVGLAFKLEENNYGQLTYIRVYQGTLSKGTYLYNSRTDKKVRIPRIVRMHSNEMEDVNEVGAGEICAVFGVDCASGDTFTDGGLPYTMSSMFVPDAVMSLSIKPKRTGDADNFSKAMNRFQREDPTFRVHVDAESEETIISGMGELHLEVYVERLKREYKTECVTGQPRVAYRETISRRADFDYLLKRQSGGPGDFARVAGYIEPNDKPEENHYESQVVGGHIPDKFLSACSKGFELACEKGPLLGHRVIGSKMIINDGQTHVTDSSDYAFNLATQMAFRKAFPEAGGQVLEPLMKTTITAPNEFQGNILMLMNKRNATIHDTEIGSEDFTLICDCSLNAMFGFSSQLRAATQGKGEFSMEFSHYAPAPPHLQKELVAKYEAELEAKRTK
;
A
#
# COMPACT_ATOMS: atom_id res chain seq x y z
N MET A 1 -33.01 53.38 25.16
CA MET A 1 -32.23 53.26 26.42
C MET A 1 -32.34 51.81 26.86
N LYS A 2 -31.33 50.94 26.95
CA LYS A 2 -29.87 50.99 26.82
C LYS A 2 -29.45 49.85 25.88
N ALA A 3 -28.41 50.07 25.08
CA ALA A 3 -27.74 49.03 24.30
C ALA A 3 -26.45 48.60 25.02
N SER A 4 -26.14 47.31 25.01
CA SER A 4 -24.82 46.69 25.19
C SER A 4 -24.90 45.21 24.75
N PRO A 5 -23.80 44.60 24.27
CA PRO A 5 -23.76 44.06 22.90
C PRO A 5 -23.73 42.52 22.84
N LEU A 6 -24.33 41.93 21.79
CA LEU A 6 -23.90 40.63 21.26
C LEU A 6 -23.28 40.91 19.89
N ALA A 7 -21.96 40.71 19.79
CA ALA A 7 -21.27 40.53 18.53
C ALA A 7 -20.68 39.12 18.58
N VAL A 8 -21.37 38.16 17.97
CA VAL A 8 -20.79 36.87 17.59
C VAL A 8 -20.50 37.00 16.10
N ALA A 9 -19.25 37.34 15.79
CA ALA A 9 -18.76 37.31 14.43
C ALA A 9 -18.50 35.84 14.08
N GLY A 10 -19.37 35.23 13.27
CA GLY A 10 -19.02 34.01 12.54
C GLY A 10 -17.88 34.35 11.59
N VAL A 11 -16.71 33.77 11.83
CA VAL A 11 -15.54 33.97 10.98
C VAL A 11 -15.55 32.87 9.91
N VAL A 12 -15.97 33.21 8.70
CA VAL A 12 -15.25 32.67 7.55
C VAL A 12 -13.84 33.26 7.68
N LEU A 13 -12.79 32.45 7.81
CA LEU A 13 -11.41 32.94 7.68
C LEU A 13 -11.15 33.29 6.20
N ALA A 14 -11.94 34.22 5.67
CA ALA A 14 -11.80 34.84 4.37
C ALA A 14 -11.07 36.17 4.55
N SER A 15 -9.81 36.09 5.00
CA SER A 15 -8.86 37.17 4.75
C SER A 15 -7.57 36.54 4.21
N ALA A 16 -7.29 36.88 2.94
CA ALA A 16 -6.18 36.42 2.10
C ALA A 16 -6.32 34.97 1.58
N ALA A 17 -6.82 34.88 0.34
CA ALA A 17 -6.58 33.83 -0.65
C ALA A 17 -6.02 32.46 -0.13
N HIS A 18 -6.88 31.42 -0.12
CA HIS A 18 -6.57 29.97 -0.13
C HIS A 18 -6.66 29.12 1.17
N ALA A 19 -7.47 29.44 2.18
CA ALA A 19 -7.80 28.45 3.23
C ALA A 19 -9.17 27.78 2.97
N GLN A 20 -9.19 26.55 2.45
CA GLN A 20 -10.41 25.72 2.26
C GLN A 20 -10.68 24.88 3.51
N VAL A 21 -11.29 25.48 4.53
CA VAL A 21 -11.72 24.83 5.79
C VAL A 21 -13.14 25.27 6.14
N VAL A 22 -13.89 24.40 6.81
CA VAL A 22 -15.28 24.64 7.21
C VAL A 22 -15.47 24.27 8.67
N GLN A 23 -15.92 25.22 9.50
CA GLN A 23 -16.20 24.97 10.92
C GLN A 23 -17.70 24.94 11.18
N PHE A 24 -18.16 23.90 11.89
CA PHE A 24 -19.48 23.85 12.51
C PHE A 24 -19.33 24.01 14.02
N ASP A 25 -20.15 24.88 14.59
CA ASP A 25 -20.20 25.08 16.03
C ASP A 25 -21.10 24.02 16.65
N ILE A 26 -20.65 23.47 17.78
CA ILE A 26 -21.33 22.40 18.50
C ILE A 26 -21.86 22.96 19.81
N GLU A 27 -23.12 22.71 20.12
CA GLU A 27 -23.76 23.04 21.39
C GLU A 27 -23.98 21.78 22.22
N LYS A 28 -23.54 21.78 23.47
CA LYS A 28 -23.85 20.71 24.42
C LYS A 28 -25.26 20.92 24.97
N ARG A 29 -26.12 19.89 24.91
CA ARG A 29 -27.49 19.96 25.46
C ARG A 29 -27.76 18.81 26.43
N HIS A 30 -28.37 19.14 27.57
CA HIS A 30 -28.58 18.20 28.68
C HIS A 30 -29.78 17.26 28.50
N ASP A 31 -30.74 17.61 27.64
CA ASP A 31 -31.98 16.85 27.39
C ASP A 31 -31.91 16.07 26.07
N ALA A 32 -30.97 15.14 25.93
CA ALA A 32 -30.76 14.35 24.71
C ALA A 32 -31.36 12.93 24.80
N PRO A 33 -32.09 12.44 23.77
CA PRO A 33 -32.46 11.03 23.64
C PRO A 33 -31.26 10.12 23.37
N ARG A 34 -31.46 8.81 23.56
CA ARG A 34 -30.47 7.76 23.33
C ARG A 34 -30.24 7.57 21.82
N LEU A 35 -28.97 7.54 21.39
CA LEU A 35 -28.58 7.02 20.08
C LEU A 35 -27.36 6.09 20.25
N ARG A 36 -27.28 5.00 19.47
CA ARG A 36 -26.19 4.00 19.44
C ARG A 36 -26.02 3.36 18.05
N LYS A 37 -24.77 3.12 17.64
CA LYS A 37 -24.40 2.50 16.35
C LYS A 37 -25.29 1.29 15.94
N ARG A 38 -25.63 1.22 14.65
CA ARG A 38 -26.63 0.34 13.99
C ARG A 38 -26.55 -1.17 14.29
N ASP A 39 -27.72 -1.81 14.38
CA ASP A 39 -27.98 -3.26 14.62
C ASP A 39 -27.56 -4.21 13.46
N ALA A 40 -26.56 -3.83 12.65
CA ALA A 40 -26.06 -4.65 11.53
C ALA A 40 -24.54 -4.57 11.33
N THR A 41 -23.82 -3.86 12.21
CA THR A 41 -22.37 -3.60 12.08
C THR A 41 -21.53 -4.10 13.25
N ILE A 42 -22.10 -4.86 14.20
CA ILE A 42 -21.51 -5.87 15.12
C ILE A 42 -22.58 -6.17 16.20
N ASP A 43 -22.79 -7.45 16.56
CA ASP A 43 -23.74 -7.90 17.59
C ASP A 43 -23.27 -7.50 19.00
N GLY A 44 -23.73 -6.36 19.52
CA GLY A 44 -23.46 -5.96 20.90
C GLY A 44 -24.58 -5.09 21.48
N THR A 45 -25.21 -5.54 22.57
CA THR A 45 -26.31 -4.79 23.21
C THR A 45 -25.75 -3.85 24.27
N LEU A 46 -25.95 -2.54 24.11
CA LEU A 46 -25.46 -1.54 25.04
C LEU A 46 -26.61 -0.60 25.46
N SER A 47 -26.69 -0.19 26.72
CA SER A 47 -27.75 0.68 27.30
C SER A 47 -27.22 2.07 27.61
N ASN A 48 -27.60 3.13 26.88
CA ASN A 48 -27.12 4.50 27.16
C ASN A 48 -28.20 5.15 28.05
N GLN A 49 -28.03 5.23 29.36
CA GLN A 49 -29.11 5.75 30.21
C GLN A 49 -29.18 7.28 30.13
N LYS A 50 -30.39 7.80 30.35
CA LYS A 50 -30.73 9.20 30.10
C LYS A 50 -29.87 10.12 30.96
N VAL A 51 -29.64 11.32 30.42
CA VAL A 51 -29.23 12.54 31.15
C VAL A 51 -27.73 12.68 31.33
N GLN A 52 -27.01 13.09 30.27
CA GLN A 52 -26.23 14.34 30.25
C GLN A 52 -25.39 14.47 28.97
N GLY A 53 -25.81 15.37 28.08
CA GLY A 53 -24.86 16.12 27.25
C GLY A 53 -24.48 15.48 25.91
N GLY A 54 -25.46 15.26 25.04
CA GLY A 54 -25.17 15.07 23.62
C GLY A 54 -24.69 16.38 23.00
N TYR A 55 -23.90 16.25 21.94
CA TYR A 55 -23.37 17.36 21.17
C TYR A 55 -24.24 17.61 19.94
N PHE A 56 -24.74 18.83 19.78
CA PHE A 56 -25.73 19.17 18.76
C PHE A 56 -25.26 20.28 17.85
N ILE A 57 -25.77 20.30 16.64
CA ILE A 57 -25.46 21.27 15.59
C ILE A 57 -26.78 21.88 15.12
N ASN A 58 -26.84 23.21 15.07
CA ASN A 58 -27.98 23.94 14.51
C ASN A 58 -27.81 24.10 13.00
N VAL A 59 -28.79 23.68 12.22
CA VAL A 59 -28.78 23.66 10.75
C VAL A 59 -30.07 24.22 10.18
N GLU A 60 -30.04 24.64 8.93
CA GLU A 60 -31.22 24.93 8.13
C GLU A 60 -31.35 23.93 6.99
N VAL A 61 -32.51 23.28 6.85
CA VAL A 61 -32.79 22.32 5.77
C VAL A 61 -33.92 22.83 4.89
N GLY A 62 -33.77 22.75 3.57
CA GLY A 62 -34.79 23.15 2.60
C GLY A 62 -34.67 24.56 2.05
N THR A 63 -35.55 24.95 1.13
CA THR A 63 -35.64 26.32 0.58
C THR A 63 -37.08 26.83 0.54
N PRO A 64 -37.48 27.79 1.41
CA PRO A 64 -36.68 28.46 2.44
C PRO A 64 -36.17 27.48 3.53
N GLY A 65 -35.05 27.83 4.16
CA GLY A 65 -34.42 27.01 5.19
C GLY A 65 -35.30 26.86 6.44
N GLN A 66 -35.45 25.64 6.92
CA GLN A 66 -36.15 25.28 8.15
C GLN A 66 -35.13 24.96 9.24
N ASN A 67 -35.20 25.66 10.37
CA ASN A 67 -34.27 25.47 11.50
C ASN A 67 -34.49 24.13 12.19
N ILE A 68 -33.45 23.32 12.25
CA ILE A 68 -33.44 22.01 12.90
C ILE A 68 -32.14 21.89 13.69
N THR A 69 -32.21 21.28 14.87
CA THR A 69 -31.06 20.93 15.68
C THR A 69 -30.82 19.42 15.57
N LEU A 70 -29.62 19.01 15.18
CA LEU A 70 -29.26 17.63 14.92
C LEU A 70 -28.10 17.19 15.83
N GLN A 71 -28.11 15.94 16.28
CA GLN A 71 -27.03 15.39 17.10
C GLN A 71 -25.81 15.05 16.24
N LEU A 72 -24.61 15.42 16.67
CA LEU A 72 -23.36 15.02 16.02
C LEU A 72 -23.04 13.57 16.37
N ASP A 73 -22.78 12.76 15.35
CA ASP A 73 -22.39 11.37 15.51
C ASP A 73 -21.21 11.08 14.58
N THR A 74 -20.01 10.93 15.16
CA THR A 74 -18.81 10.58 14.39
C THR A 74 -18.81 9.13 13.95
N GLY A 75 -19.50 8.24 14.66
CA GLY A 75 -19.62 6.83 14.33
C GLY A 75 -20.60 6.54 13.19
N SER A 76 -21.52 7.46 12.89
CA SER A 76 -22.51 7.35 11.82
C SER A 76 -22.13 8.12 10.55
N SER A 77 -22.67 7.73 9.40
CA SER A 77 -22.34 8.37 8.09
C SER A 77 -23.53 9.01 7.38
N ASP A 78 -24.76 8.65 7.74
CA ASP A 78 -25.97 9.28 7.22
C ASP A 78 -26.17 10.67 7.88
N VAL A 79 -26.72 11.64 7.15
CA VAL A 79 -27.38 12.81 7.77
C VAL A 79 -28.87 12.56 7.66
N TRP A 80 -29.64 12.70 8.75
CA TRP A 80 -31.09 12.52 8.65
C TRP A 80 -31.89 13.43 9.58
N VAL A 81 -33.12 13.72 9.17
CA VAL A 81 -34.05 14.62 9.87
C VAL A 81 -35.41 13.96 10.09
N PRO A 82 -36.09 14.19 11.24
CA PRO A 82 -37.44 13.70 11.45
C PRO A 82 -38.44 14.50 10.59
N ALA A 83 -39.37 13.81 9.94
CA ALA A 83 -40.42 14.45 9.17
C ALA A 83 -41.45 15.13 10.10
N SER A 84 -41.99 16.28 9.70
CA SER A 84 -43.06 16.97 10.42
C SER A 84 -44.33 16.12 10.56
N THR A 85 -44.52 15.15 9.67
CA THR A 85 -45.63 14.21 9.64
C THR A 85 -45.42 12.98 10.52
N ALA A 86 -44.22 12.77 11.07
CA ALA A 86 -43.93 11.61 11.91
C ALA A 86 -44.82 11.59 13.17
N ALA A 87 -45.23 10.38 13.58
CA ALA A 87 -46.14 10.21 14.72
C ALA A 87 -45.60 10.85 16.01
N ILE A 88 -44.28 10.74 16.24
CA ILE A 88 -43.62 11.35 17.41
C ILE A 88 -43.65 12.88 17.37
N CYS A 89 -43.60 13.51 16.18
CA CYS A 89 -43.66 14.96 16.02
C CYS A 89 -45.10 15.51 16.10
N THR A 90 -46.10 14.73 15.70
CA THR A 90 -47.51 15.15 15.64
C THR A 90 -48.30 14.88 16.93
N GLN A 91 -47.91 13.87 17.73
CA GLN A 91 -48.63 13.45 18.94
C GLN A 91 -47.95 13.91 20.24
N THR A 92 -48.15 15.18 20.60
CA THR A 92 -47.60 15.77 21.84
C THR A 92 -48.38 15.34 23.09
N SER A 93 -47.68 14.94 24.15
CA SER A 93 -48.23 14.60 25.47
C SER A 93 -47.24 14.91 26.60
N GLN A 94 -47.66 14.84 27.87
CA GLN A 94 -46.73 15.01 29.01
C GLN A 94 -45.59 13.97 29.04
N ARG A 95 -45.71 12.85 28.33
CA ARG A 95 -44.65 11.82 28.20
C ARG A 95 -43.92 11.86 26.86
N ASN A 96 -44.41 12.63 25.88
CA ASN A 96 -43.77 12.82 24.57
C ASN A 96 -43.84 14.32 24.21
N PRO A 97 -42.76 15.09 24.42
CA PRO A 97 -42.78 16.53 24.17
C PRO A 97 -42.83 16.90 22.68
N GLY A 98 -42.84 15.92 21.77
CA GLY A 98 -42.75 16.12 20.33
C GLY A 98 -41.30 16.28 19.86
N CYS A 99 -41.12 16.60 18.57
CA CYS A 99 -39.81 16.87 17.98
C CYS A 99 -39.31 18.27 18.39
N THR A 100 -38.95 18.42 19.67
CA THR A 100 -38.51 19.69 20.28
C THR A 100 -37.23 20.25 19.68
N PHE A 101 -36.48 19.43 18.93
CA PHE A 101 -35.27 19.81 18.19
C PHE A 101 -35.56 20.23 16.74
N GLY A 102 -36.83 20.37 16.36
CA GLY A 102 -37.25 20.68 15.01
C GLY A 102 -37.55 19.43 14.19
N SER A 103 -38.36 19.63 13.16
CA SER A 103 -38.76 18.60 12.20
C SER A 103 -38.83 19.23 10.81
N PHE A 104 -38.55 18.44 9.78
CA PHE A 104 -38.55 18.91 8.40
C PHE A 104 -39.92 18.73 7.74
N ASN A 105 -40.50 19.80 7.20
CA ASN A 105 -41.69 19.75 6.37
C ASN A 105 -41.32 19.80 4.89
N SER A 106 -41.49 18.69 4.18
CA SER A 106 -41.16 18.59 2.75
C SER A 106 -41.97 19.55 1.88
N ASP A 107 -43.23 19.83 2.24
CA ASP A 107 -44.12 20.69 1.45
C ASP A 107 -43.69 22.16 1.45
N ASP A 108 -42.90 22.57 2.45
CA ASP A 108 -42.43 23.95 2.61
C ASP A 108 -41.07 24.19 1.91
N SER A 109 -40.46 23.17 1.29
CA SER A 109 -39.18 23.30 0.59
C SER A 109 -39.34 23.18 -0.93
N SER A 110 -38.94 24.23 -1.65
CA SER A 110 -38.92 24.28 -3.12
C SER A 110 -37.78 23.49 -3.77
N THR A 111 -36.77 23.07 -2.99
CA THR A 111 -35.61 22.28 -3.44
C THR A 111 -35.67 20.82 -3.01
N PHE A 112 -36.78 20.39 -2.42
CA PHE A 112 -37.01 19.03 -1.97
C PHE A 112 -37.12 18.05 -3.14
N GLN A 113 -36.33 16.98 -3.09
CA GLN A 113 -36.40 15.89 -4.05
C GLN A 113 -36.28 14.53 -3.35
N VAL A 114 -37.19 13.60 -3.62
CA VAL A 114 -37.05 12.21 -3.17
C VAL A 114 -36.12 11.48 -4.13
N VAL A 115 -35.08 10.83 -3.59
CA VAL A 115 -34.12 10.02 -4.35
C VAL A 115 -34.18 8.53 -4.04
N GLY A 116 -34.78 8.14 -2.90
CA GLY A 116 -35.01 6.75 -2.54
C GLY A 116 -36.22 6.56 -1.64
N GLU A 117 -37.37 6.20 -2.22
CA GLU A 117 -38.62 6.02 -1.49
C GLU A 117 -38.62 4.74 -0.63
N ASN A 118 -38.95 4.85 0.66
CA ASN A 118 -38.94 3.77 1.67
C ASN A 118 -37.59 3.04 1.78
N LEU A 119 -36.47 3.71 1.45
CA LEU A 119 -35.14 3.13 1.49
C LEU A 119 -34.32 3.56 2.70
N PHE A 120 -34.76 4.58 3.44
CA PHE A 120 -34.12 5.00 4.68
C PHE A 120 -34.65 4.14 5.84
N ASP A 121 -33.76 3.41 6.51
CA ASP A 121 -34.08 2.57 7.65
C ASP A 121 -32.86 2.52 8.57
N ILE A 122 -32.98 3.13 9.74
CA ILE A 122 -31.96 3.10 10.80
C ILE A 122 -32.58 2.55 12.07
N THR A 123 -31.91 1.56 12.67
CA THR A 123 -32.28 0.96 13.95
C THR A 123 -31.07 0.98 14.86
N TYR A 124 -31.24 1.54 16.05
CA TYR A 124 -30.22 1.69 17.08
C TYR A 124 -30.33 0.55 18.10
N VAL A 125 -29.22 0.25 18.76
CA VAL A 125 -29.10 -0.88 19.72
C VAL A 125 -30.11 -0.81 20.88
N ASP A 126 -30.56 0.39 21.25
CA ASP A 126 -31.55 0.57 22.32
C ASP A 126 -33.00 0.28 21.87
N GLY A 127 -33.16 -0.19 20.62
CA GLY A 127 -34.43 -0.50 19.98
C GLY A 127 -35.13 0.71 19.36
N SER A 128 -34.55 1.91 19.47
CA SER A 128 -35.06 3.07 18.75
C SER A 128 -34.79 2.93 17.25
N SER A 129 -35.66 3.49 16.41
CA SER A 129 -35.50 3.41 14.96
C SER A 129 -36.13 4.62 14.26
N SER A 130 -35.70 4.84 13.02
CA SER A 130 -36.24 5.84 12.10
C SER A 130 -36.28 5.26 10.69
N LYS A 131 -37.45 5.29 10.05
CA LYS A 131 -37.68 4.75 8.71
C LYS A 131 -38.37 5.77 7.82
N GLY A 132 -38.07 5.77 6.53
CA GLY A 132 -38.72 6.63 5.55
C GLY A 132 -37.94 6.71 4.24
N ASP A 133 -37.77 7.93 3.73
CA ASP A 133 -37.22 8.17 2.40
C ASP A 133 -35.78 8.70 2.48
N TYR A 134 -34.97 8.43 1.46
CA TYR A 134 -33.80 9.24 1.17
C TYR A 134 -34.19 10.41 0.26
N ILE A 135 -33.76 11.61 0.64
CA ILE A 135 -34.09 12.88 -0.01
C ILE A 135 -32.81 13.64 -0.37
N GLU A 136 -32.88 14.52 -1.37
CA GLU A 136 -31.89 15.56 -1.63
C GLU A 136 -32.52 16.91 -1.37
N ASP A 137 -31.83 17.76 -0.62
CA ASP A 137 -32.22 19.15 -0.42
C ASP A 137 -31.01 20.04 -0.10
N THR A 138 -31.22 21.35 0.05
CA THR A 138 -30.20 22.30 0.50
C THR A 138 -30.04 22.21 2.01
N PHE A 139 -28.81 22.00 2.45
CA PHE A 139 -28.40 21.99 3.86
C PHE A 139 -27.52 23.20 4.13
N ARG A 140 -27.88 24.03 5.12
CA ARG A 140 -27.12 25.23 5.48
C ARG A 140 -26.69 25.21 6.92
N ILE A 141 -25.50 25.74 7.16
CA ILE A 141 -24.92 25.86 8.49
C ILE A 141 -23.92 27.00 8.49
N ASN A 142 -24.03 27.89 9.49
CA ASN A 142 -23.13 29.04 9.66
C ASN A 142 -22.93 29.89 8.38
N GLY A 143 -23.97 29.99 7.54
CA GLY A 143 -23.96 30.73 6.28
C GLY A 143 -23.35 29.99 5.08
N ILE A 144 -22.86 28.76 5.26
CA ILE A 144 -22.42 27.87 4.18
C ILE A 144 -23.65 27.15 3.61
N ASN A 145 -23.76 27.13 2.28
CA ASN A 145 -24.86 26.49 1.57
C ASN A 145 -24.35 25.22 0.87
N ILE A 146 -24.76 24.05 1.35
CA ILE A 146 -24.47 22.75 0.75
C ILE A 146 -25.67 22.34 -0.09
N GLN A 147 -25.50 22.33 -1.41
CA GLN A 147 -26.57 21.99 -2.35
C GLN A 147 -26.66 20.48 -2.57
N ASN A 148 -27.87 19.96 -2.77
CA ASN A 148 -28.14 18.55 -3.10
C ASN A 148 -27.49 17.56 -2.12
N LEU A 149 -27.54 17.85 -0.81
CA LEU A 149 -27.08 16.89 0.19
C LEU A 149 -28.11 15.76 0.29
N THR A 150 -27.67 14.52 0.08
CA THR A 150 -28.51 13.35 0.33
C THR A 150 -28.68 13.17 1.85
N MET A 151 -29.92 13.05 2.31
CA MET A 151 -30.29 12.91 3.72
C MET A 151 -31.41 11.89 3.88
N GLY A 152 -31.48 11.23 5.04
CA GLY A 152 -32.66 10.46 5.45
C GLY A 152 -33.80 11.36 5.93
N LEU A 153 -35.02 11.04 5.56
CA LEU A 153 -36.26 11.65 6.05
C LEU A 153 -37.02 10.60 6.86
N GLY A 154 -36.99 10.72 8.18
CA GLY A 154 -37.67 9.81 9.10
C GLY A 154 -39.17 10.05 9.14
N LEU A 155 -39.94 9.29 8.36
CA LEU A 155 -41.40 9.33 8.31
C LEU A 155 -42.05 8.55 9.48
N ASP A 156 -41.44 7.44 9.86
CA ASP A 156 -41.81 6.63 11.03
C ASP A 156 -40.60 6.55 11.95
N THR A 157 -40.60 7.31 13.04
CA THR A 157 -39.45 7.41 13.95
C THR A 157 -39.87 7.42 15.41
N SER A 158 -39.11 6.70 16.23
CA SER A 158 -39.20 6.71 17.69
C SER A 158 -38.25 7.74 18.33
N ILE A 159 -37.54 8.53 17.53
CA ILE A 159 -36.47 9.44 17.94
C ILE A 159 -36.91 10.87 17.66
N ALA A 160 -36.82 11.73 18.67
CA ALA A 160 -37.32 13.10 18.61
C ALA A 160 -36.34 14.12 17.98
N ASN A 161 -35.13 13.69 17.66
CA ASN A 161 -34.07 14.46 17.03
C ASN A 161 -33.46 13.69 15.86
N GLY A 162 -32.96 14.40 14.85
CA GLY A 162 -32.15 13.81 13.78
C GLY A 162 -30.65 13.83 14.11
N LEU A 163 -29.82 13.42 13.16
CA LEU A 163 -28.36 13.38 13.34
C LEU A 163 -27.57 13.91 12.13
N VAL A 164 -26.33 14.29 12.41
CA VAL A 164 -25.29 14.63 11.44
C VAL A 164 -24.19 13.58 11.55
N GLY A 165 -24.20 12.61 10.64
CA GLY A 165 -23.15 11.61 10.49
C GLY A 165 -21.98 12.14 9.67
N VAL A 166 -20.76 11.90 10.14
CA VAL A 166 -19.51 12.34 9.51
C VAL A 166 -18.50 11.20 9.29
N GLY A 167 -18.91 9.95 9.53
CA GLY A 167 -18.09 8.74 9.40
C GLY A 167 -17.76 8.33 7.96
N TYR A 168 -17.35 7.07 7.78
CA TYR A 168 -16.96 6.53 6.48
C TYR A 168 -18.16 6.24 5.56
N ILE A 169 -18.08 6.64 4.28
CA ILE A 169 -19.12 6.32 3.28
C ILE A 169 -19.52 4.83 3.26
N ASN A 170 -18.53 3.95 3.44
CA ASN A 170 -18.71 2.50 3.39
C ASN A 170 -19.48 1.93 4.59
N ASP A 171 -19.76 2.72 5.61
CA ASP A 171 -20.54 2.32 6.78
C ASP A 171 -22.04 2.35 6.45
N GLU A 172 -22.59 3.56 6.26
CA GLU A 172 -24.05 3.74 6.22
C GLU A 172 -24.59 4.46 4.98
N ALA A 173 -23.74 5.20 4.26
CA ALA A 173 -24.16 6.08 3.18
C ALA A 173 -24.50 5.30 1.89
N SER A 174 -25.58 4.52 1.93
CA SER A 174 -26.05 3.67 0.82
C SER A 174 -27.57 3.66 0.68
N LEU A 175 -28.07 3.64 -0.55
CA LEU A 175 -29.51 3.65 -0.84
C LEU A 175 -30.10 2.22 -0.80
N GLY A 176 -30.74 1.86 0.32
CA GLY A 176 -31.49 0.62 0.48
C GLY A 176 -30.68 -0.67 0.28
N THR A 177 -31.35 -1.78 -0.08
CA THR A 177 -30.71 -3.10 -0.28
C THR A 177 -29.83 -3.20 -1.54
N THR A 178 -29.75 -2.14 -2.34
CA THR A 178 -28.98 -2.11 -3.60
C THR A 178 -27.47 -1.88 -3.40
N ARG A 179 -27.03 -1.53 -2.19
CA ARG A 179 -25.64 -1.14 -1.83
C ARG A 179 -25.04 -0.03 -2.71
N GLN A 180 -25.87 0.78 -3.36
CA GLN A 180 -25.38 1.95 -4.09
C GLN A 180 -25.00 3.05 -3.10
N THR A 181 -23.70 3.32 -2.95
CA THR A 181 -23.19 4.35 -2.05
C THR A 181 -23.47 5.76 -2.56
N TYR A 182 -23.75 6.70 -1.67
CA TYR A 182 -23.91 8.12 -1.98
C TYR A 182 -22.83 8.96 -1.23
N PRO A 183 -22.46 10.16 -1.72
CA PRO A 183 -21.46 10.99 -1.05
C PRO A 183 -22.06 11.56 0.25
N ASN A 184 -21.47 11.18 1.39
CA ASN A 184 -21.86 11.72 2.69
C ASN A 184 -21.29 13.14 2.91
N LEU A 185 -21.67 13.78 4.02
CA LEU A 185 -21.40 15.20 4.28
C LEU A 185 -19.92 15.62 4.08
N PRO A 186 -18.91 14.96 4.68
CA PRO A 186 -17.49 15.30 4.45
C PRO A 186 -17.09 15.26 2.97
N VAL A 187 -17.61 14.28 2.23
CA VAL A 187 -17.30 14.09 0.80
C VAL A 187 -17.99 15.15 -0.06
N VAL A 188 -19.23 15.52 0.27
CA VAL A 188 -19.94 16.61 -0.42
C VAL A 188 -19.22 17.94 -0.20
N LEU A 189 -18.73 18.22 1.01
CA LEU A 189 -17.93 19.42 1.29
C LEU A 189 -16.68 19.49 0.39
N GLN A 190 -16.00 18.35 0.18
CA GLN A 190 -14.84 18.29 -0.73
C GLN A 190 -15.26 18.44 -2.20
N GLN A 191 -16.31 17.76 -2.65
CA GLN A 191 -16.82 17.83 -4.02
C GLN A 191 -17.26 19.25 -4.41
N GLN A 192 -17.82 20.00 -3.45
CA GLN A 192 -18.18 21.41 -3.61
C GLN A 192 -17.00 22.37 -3.41
N LYS A 193 -15.77 21.85 -3.23
CA LYS A 193 -14.53 22.60 -3.05
C LYS A 193 -14.54 23.55 -1.85
N LEU A 194 -15.29 23.20 -0.81
CA LEU A 194 -15.32 23.92 0.46
C LEU A 194 -14.16 23.48 1.36
N ILE A 195 -13.68 22.23 1.20
CA ILE A 195 -12.50 21.69 1.89
C ILE A 195 -11.56 20.97 0.90
N ASN A 196 -10.26 20.95 1.21
CA ASN A 196 -9.24 20.31 0.36
C ASN A 196 -9.21 18.78 0.48
N THR A 197 -9.57 18.22 1.63
CA THR A 197 -9.48 16.79 1.94
C THR A 197 -10.69 16.33 2.76
N VAL A 198 -11.01 15.03 2.70
CA VAL A 198 -12.05 14.41 3.53
C VAL A 198 -11.46 14.09 4.90
N ALA A 199 -11.36 15.11 5.75
CA ALA A 199 -10.91 14.99 7.12
C ALA A 199 -11.60 16.03 8.00
N PHE A 200 -11.69 15.78 9.30
CA PHE A 200 -12.20 16.76 10.26
C PHE A 200 -11.53 16.62 11.63
N SER A 201 -11.39 17.73 12.35
CA SER A 201 -10.96 17.74 13.75
C SER A 201 -12.10 18.07 14.69
N LEU A 202 -12.18 17.37 15.82
CA LEU A 202 -13.19 17.48 16.85
C LEU A 202 -12.58 18.03 18.15
N TRP A 203 -13.22 19.05 18.71
CA TRP A 203 -12.92 19.60 20.02
C TRP A 203 -14.22 19.83 20.80
N LEU A 204 -14.50 18.95 21.77
CA LEU A 204 -15.74 18.96 22.54
C LEU A 204 -15.72 19.91 23.75
N ASN A 205 -14.53 20.37 24.15
CA ASN A 205 -14.28 21.16 25.35
C ASN A 205 -14.64 20.40 26.67
N ASP A 206 -14.49 21.04 27.83
CA ASP A 206 -14.74 20.37 29.14
C ASP A 206 -16.22 20.08 29.41
N LEU A 207 -16.50 19.33 30.49
CA LEU A 207 -17.85 18.95 30.87
C LEU A 207 -18.76 20.16 31.16
N ASP A 208 -18.24 21.25 31.70
CA ASP A 208 -19.04 22.42 32.09
C ASP A 208 -19.24 23.40 30.92
N ALA A 209 -18.45 23.27 29.85
CA ALA A 209 -18.57 24.07 28.65
C ALA A 209 -19.87 23.77 27.89
N SER A 210 -20.54 24.83 27.44
CA SER A 210 -21.75 24.73 26.62
C SER A 210 -21.46 24.61 25.11
N THR A 211 -20.21 24.81 24.69
CA THR A 211 -19.83 24.86 23.27
C THR A 211 -18.53 24.13 22.98
N GLY A 212 -18.48 23.47 21.82
CA GLY A 212 -17.29 22.93 21.16
C GLY A 212 -17.31 23.24 19.66
N SER A 213 -16.44 22.58 18.90
CA SER A 213 -16.38 22.75 17.44
C SER A 213 -15.94 21.48 16.70
N ILE A 214 -16.42 21.34 15.47
CA ILE A 214 -15.91 20.41 14.47
C ILE A 214 -15.43 21.22 13.26
N LEU A 215 -14.20 20.95 12.81
CA LEU A 215 -13.54 21.68 11.74
C LEU A 215 -13.17 20.71 10.62
N PHE A 216 -13.82 20.84 9.47
CA PHE A 216 -13.54 20.06 8.27
C PHE A 216 -12.38 20.66 7.47
N GLY A 217 -11.50 19.79 6.97
CA GLY A 217 -10.38 20.14 6.09
C GLY A 217 -9.19 20.81 6.79
N GLY A 218 -9.18 20.90 8.11
CA GLY A 218 -8.12 21.57 8.89
C GLY A 218 -8.08 21.12 10.34
N ILE A 219 -7.10 21.67 11.08
CA ILE A 219 -6.97 21.54 12.54
C ILE A 219 -6.88 22.94 13.16
N ASP A 220 -7.20 23.07 14.45
CA ASP A 220 -6.93 24.29 15.22
C ASP A 220 -5.87 24.00 16.29
N THR A 221 -4.67 24.57 16.10
CA THR A 221 -3.53 24.26 16.97
C THR A 221 -3.66 24.84 18.38
N GLU A 222 -4.60 25.74 18.61
CA GLU A 222 -4.85 26.32 19.93
C GLU A 222 -5.77 25.45 20.80
N LYS A 223 -6.36 24.38 20.23
CA LYS A 223 -7.34 23.51 20.91
C LYS A 223 -6.74 22.28 21.59
N TYR A 224 -5.43 22.10 21.52
CA TYR A 224 -4.72 20.99 22.15
C TYR A 224 -3.38 21.40 22.75
N HIS A 225 -2.83 20.54 23.60
CA HIS A 225 -1.51 20.68 24.19
C HIS A 225 -0.55 19.61 23.68
N GLY A 226 0.74 19.94 23.62
CA GLY A 226 1.78 19.01 23.18
C GLY A 226 1.72 18.71 21.69
N ASP A 227 2.25 17.55 21.32
CA ASP A 227 2.36 17.12 19.93
C ASP A 227 1.11 16.38 19.47
N LEU A 228 0.55 16.79 18.33
CA LEU A 228 -0.51 16.03 17.66
C LEU A 228 0.08 14.76 17.07
N THR A 229 -0.34 13.60 17.57
CA THR A 229 0.29 12.32 17.21
C THR A 229 -0.66 11.47 16.36
N ARG A 230 -0.20 11.04 15.18
CA ARG A 230 -0.93 10.19 14.24
C ARG A 230 -0.85 8.73 14.64
N ILE A 231 -2.00 8.08 14.75
CA ILE A 231 -2.18 6.65 15.00
C ILE A 231 -3.04 6.03 13.88
N ASN A 232 -2.76 4.77 13.52
CA ASN A 232 -3.49 4.09 12.46
C ASN A 232 -4.91 3.69 12.89
N ILE A 233 -5.86 3.83 11.97
CA ILE A 233 -7.19 3.21 12.11
C ILE A 233 -7.06 1.73 11.76
N ILE A 234 -7.69 0.88 12.56
CA ILE A 234 -7.76 -0.56 12.38
C ILE A 234 -8.97 -0.87 11.51
N SER A 235 -8.75 -1.58 10.41
CA SER A 235 -9.84 -2.13 9.60
C SER A 235 -10.31 -3.46 10.20
N PRO A 236 -11.63 -3.65 10.44
CA PRO A 236 -12.18 -4.92 10.94
C PRO A 236 -11.81 -6.14 10.08
N ASP A 237 -11.64 -5.93 8.78
CA ASP A 237 -11.34 -6.98 7.78
C ASP A 237 -9.85 -7.04 7.39
N GLY A 238 -8.96 -6.43 8.17
CA GLY A 238 -7.52 -6.46 7.93
C GLY A 238 -7.05 -5.62 6.73
N GLY A 239 -7.75 -4.51 6.44
CA GLY A 239 -7.31 -3.48 5.48
C GLY A 239 -8.16 -3.36 4.21
N LYS A 240 -9.28 -4.10 4.11
CA LYS A 240 -10.15 -4.10 2.91
C LYS A 240 -11.19 -2.98 2.90
N THR A 241 -11.72 -2.65 4.07
CA THR A 241 -12.85 -1.74 4.26
C THR A 241 -12.72 -1.04 5.61
N PHE A 242 -12.89 0.28 5.61
CA PHE A 242 -12.97 1.09 6.82
C PHE A 242 -14.40 1.55 6.98
N THR A 243 -15.02 1.15 8.09
CA THR A 243 -16.40 1.46 8.45
C THR A 243 -16.48 2.18 9.79
N GLU A 244 -15.36 2.27 10.52
CA GLU A 244 -15.33 2.86 11.86
C GLU A 244 -13.94 3.39 12.23
N PHE A 245 -13.90 4.25 13.25
CA PHE A 245 -12.68 4.86 13.78
C PHE A 245 -12.07 4.01 14.91
N ALA A 246 -11.84 2.72 14.63
CA ALA A 246 -11.22 1.78 15.55
C ALA A 246 -9.71 2.01 15.67
N VAL A 247 -9.17 2.06 16.88
CA VAL A 247 -7.73 2.21 17.16
C VAL A 247 -7.24 1.21 18.21
N ASN A 248 -5.94 0.95 18.21
CA ASN A 248 -5.32 0.09 19.22
C ASN A 248 -5.15 0.85 20.54
N LEU A 249 -5.87 0.40 21.57
CA LEU A 249 -5.73 0.89 22.93
C LEU A 249 -4.70 -0.01 23.65
N TYR A 250 -3.50 0.51 23.87
CA TYR A 250 -2.39 -0.27 24.39
C TYR A 250 -2.49 -0.52 25.90
N GLN A 251 -2.88 0.49 26.66
CA GLN A 251 -2.92 0.43 28.11
C GLN A 251 -3.91 1.44 28.68
N VAL A 252 -4.55 1.07 29.80
CA VAL A 252 -5.30 2.00 30.66
C VAL A 252 -4.70 1.95 32.06
N GLN A 253 -4.43 3.11 32.65
CA GLN A 253 -3.90 3.22 34.02
C GLN A 253 -4.77 4.15 34.86
N ALA A 254 -5.07 3.77 36.10
CA ALA A 254 -5.62 4.67 37.11
C ALA A 254 -4.47 5.33 37.86
N SER A 255 -4.43 6.65 37.92
CA SER A 255 -3.36 7.40 38.57
C SER A 255 -3.90 8.43 39.55
N SER A 256 -3.37 8.39 40.77
CA SER A 256 -3.68 9.29 41.88
C SER A 256 -2.37 9.81 42.52
N PRO A 257 -2.44 10.76 43.47
CA PRO A 257 -1.30 11.12 44.31
C PRO A 257 -0.74 9.97 45.17
N SER A 258 -1.53 8.91 45.44
CA SER A 258 -1.11 7.73 46.21
C SER A 258 -0.38 6.68 45.37
N GLY A 259 -0.60 6.64 44.05
CA GLY A 259 0.04 5.69 43.16
C GLY A 259 -0.59 5.60 41.77
N THR A 260 -0.06 4.66 40.97
CA THR A 260 -0.58 4.35 39.63
C THR A 260 -0.79 2.85 39.51
N ASP A 261 -2.01 2.44 39.17
CA ASP A 261 -2.41 1.06 38.92
C ASP A 261 -2.70 0.85 37.43
N THR A 262 -2.17 -0.23 36.86
CA THR A 262 -2.45 -0.62 35.47
C THR A 262 -3.64 -1.56 35.43
N LEU A 263 -4.69 -1.19 34.68
CA LEU A 263 -5.84 -2.05 34.49
C LEU A 263 -5.50 -3.15 33.47
N SER A 264 -5.85 -4.37 33.80
CA SER A 264 -5.59 -5.55 32.97
C SER A 264 -6.87 -6.11 32.36
N THR A 265 -6.76 -6.76 31.20
CA THR A 265 -7.87 -7.52 30.62
C THR A 265 -7.37 -8.88 30.14
N SER A 266 -8.27 -9.87 30.17
CA SER A 266 -8.06 -11.22 29.64
C SER A 266 -7.95 -11.26 28.11
N GLN A 267 -8.22 -10.15 27.42
CA GLN A 267 -8.13 -10.05 25.97
C GLN A 267 -6.70 -9.88 25.45
N GLN A 268 -6.40 -10.52 24.31
CA GLN A 268 -5.05 -10.49 23.71
C GLN A 268 -4.71 -9.15 23.05
N THR A 269 -5.71 -8.42 22.54
CA THR A 269 -5.57 -7.12 21.88
C THR A 269 -6.80 -6.27 22.17
N LEU A 270 -6.61 -5.06 22.70
CA LEU A 270 -7.69 -4.14 23.04
C LEU A 270 -7.87 -3.09 21.95
N THR A 271 -9.02 -3.12 21.28
CA THR A 271 -9.38 -2.17 20.21
C THR A 271 -10.57 -1.34 20.66
N ALA A 272 -10.50 -0.02 20.50
CA ALA A 272 -11.60 0.87 20.86
C ALA A 272 -11.94 1.81 19.71
N VAL A 273 -13.23 2.10 19.53
CA VAL A 273 -13.78 3.01 18.53
C VAL A 273 -13.98 4.38 19.18
N LEU A 274 -13.48 5.43 18.54
CA LEU A 274 -13.70 6.81 18.97
C LEU A 274 -15.03 7.30 18.40
N ASP A 275 -16.00 7.58 19.26
CA ASP A 275 -17.38 7.83 18.82
C ASP A 275 -18.12 8.85 19.70
N SER A 276 -18.51 10.00 19.12
CA SER A 276 -19.36 11.01 19.79
C SER A 276 -20.86 10.65 19.80
N GLY A 277 -21.25 9.53 19.19
CA GLY A 277 -22.62 9.01 19.24
C GLY A 277 -23.05 8.56 20.64
N THR A 278 -22.10 8.40 21.57
CA THR A 278 -22.37 8.06 22.97
C THR A 278 -21.57 8.92 23.95
N THR A 279 -22.19 9.25 25.08
CA THR A 279 -21.54 10.01 26.14
C THR A 279 -20.54 9.18 26.95
N LEU A 280 -20.83 7.90 27.17
CA LEU A 280 -20.08 7.05 28.10
C LEU A 280 -18.97 6.28 27.38
N THR A 281 -17.91 5.97 28.13
CA THR A 281 -16.81 5.11 27.69
C THR A 281 -17.13 3.67 28.09
N TYR A 282 -17.08 2.73 27.15
CA TYR A 282 -17.36 1.31 27.37
C TYR A 282 -16.08 0.49 27.21
N LEU A 283 -15.67 -0.19 28.28
CA LEU A 283 -14.49 -1.04 28.31
C LEU A 283 -14.86 -2.52 28.56
N PRO A 284 -13.95 -3.47 28.31
CA PRO A 284 -14.17 -4.87 28.68
C PRO A 284 -14.58 -5.00 30.15
N GLN A 285 -15.47 -5.95 30.43
CA GLN A 285 -16.03 -6.12 31.77
C GLN A 285 -14.97 -6.19 32.88
N ASP A 286 -13.91 -6.98 32.69
CA ASP A 286 -12.84 -7.14 33.69
C ASP A 286 -12.06 -5.84 33.94
N MET A 287 -11.82 -5.04 32.90
CA MET A 287 -11.15 -3.75 32.98
C MET A 287 -12.06 -2.67 33.58
N ALA A 288 -13.33 -2.60 33.18
CA ALA A 288 -14.29 -1.65 33.72
C ALA A 288 -14.56 -1.88 35.22
N GLU A 289 -14.68 -3.14 35.64
CA GLU A 289 -14.82 -3.49 37.07
C GLU A 289 -13.59 -3.12 37.90
N GLN A 290 -12.37 -3.27 37.34
CA GLN A 290 -11.15 -2.73 37.95
C GLN A 290 -11.23 -1.20 38.09
N ALA A 291 -11.66 -0.47 37.05
CA ALA A 291 -11.83 0.98 37.13
C ALA A 291 -12.87 1.39 38.18
N TRP A 292 -13.95 0.62 38.32
CA TRP A 292 -14.97 0.84 39.35
C TRP A 292 -14.41 0.68 40.76
N ASN A 293 -13.57 -0.34 40.97
CA ASN A 293 -12.94 -0.56 42.27
C ASN A 293 -12.02 0.60 42.68
N GLU A 294 -11.29 1.20 41.73
CA GLU A 294 -10.42 2.35 42.01
C GLU A 294 -11.19 3.54 42.59
N VAL A 295 -12.37 3.83 42.05
CA VAL A 295 -13.19 4.99 42.44
C VAL A 295 -14.31 4.65 43.42
N GLY A 296 -14.45 3.39 43.83
CA GLY A 296 -15.53 2.94 44.72
C GLY A 296 -16.91 3.00 44.07
N ALA A 297 -16.99 2.80 42.74
CA ALA A 297 -18.25 2.74 42.02
C ALA A 297 -19.01 1.44 42.32
N SER A 298 -20.33 1.54 42.32
CA SER A 298 -21.23 0.40 42.50
C SER A 298 -22.21 0.34 41.32
N PHE A 299 -22.44 -0.85 40.76
CA PHE A 299 -23.45 -1.01 39.71
C PHE A 299 -24.85 -0.98 40.31
N SER A 300 -25.72 -0.12 39.77
CA SER A 300 -27.12 -0.02 40.18
C SER A 300 -27.98 -0.81 39.21
N ASP A 301 -28.53 -1.95 39.63
CA ASP A 301 -29.45 -2.75 38.79
C ASP A 301 -30.73 -1.98 38.41
N GLU A 302 -31.16 -1.04 39.27
CA GLU A 302 -32.34 -0.20 39.02
C GLU A 302 -32.08 0.82 37.91
N LEU A 303 -30.87 1.39 37.88
CA LEU A 303 -30.46 2.39 36.90
C LEU A 303 -29.66 1.78 35.74
N GLY A 304 -29.29 0.50 35.79
CA GLY A 304 -28.48 -0.19 34.78
C GLY A 304 -27.14 0.46 34.46
N ILE A 305 -26.51 1.14 35.44
CA ILE A 305 -25.26 1.93 35.28
C ILE A 305 -24.40 1.86 36.54
N ALA A 306 -23.10 2.05 36.39
CA ALA A 306 -22.18 2.29 37.51
C ALA A 306 -22.37 3.69 38.10
N VAL A 307 -22.53 3.75 39.42
CA VAL A 307 -22.75 5.00 40.17
C VAL A 307 -21.70 5.21 41.25
N VAL A 308 -21.37 6.47 41.48
CA VAL A 308 -20.40 6.95 42.50
C VAL A 308 -21.00 8.13 43.28
N PRO A 309 -20.48 8.46 44.46
CA PRO A 309 -20.74 9.75 45.06
C PRO A 309 -20.27 10.89 44.17
N CYS A 310 -21.08 11.93 43.97
CA CYS A 310 -20.69 13.09 43.16
C CYS A 310 -19.42 13.80 43.67
N SER A 311 -19.09 13.63 44.95
CA SER A 311 -17.85 14.13 45.57
C SER A 311 -16.58 13.52 44.95
N VAL A 312 -16.67 12.34 44.33
CA VAL A 312 -15.55 11.67 43.63
C VAL A 312 -15.01 12.52 42.49
N GLY A 313 -15.85 13.32 41.83
CA GLY A 313 -15.40 14.22 40.75
C GLY A 313 -14.40 15.29 41.21
N ASN A 314 -14.32 15.56 42.53
CA ASN A 314 -13.37 16.52 43.11
C ASN A 314 -12.04 15.88 43.54
N ILE A 315 -11.91 14.55 43.43
CA ILE A 315 -10.67 13.86 43.78
C ILE A 315 -9.62 14.14 42.70
N ASN A 316 -8.42 14.49 43.14
CA ASN A 316 -7.29 14.68 42.24
C ASN A 316 -6.82 13.32 41.74
N GLY A 317 -7.26 12.92 40.55
CA GLY A 317 -7.01 11.61 39.97
C GLY A 317 -7.44 11.57 38.50
N HIS A 318 -6.86 10.64 37.73
CA HIS A 318 -7.20 10.46 36.32
C HIS A 318 -7.02 9.03 35.86
N PHE A 319 -7.69 8.69 34.75
CA PHE A 319 -7.42 7.50 33.96
C PHE A 319 -6.61 7.88 32.73
N ALA A 320 -5.44 7.29 32.55
CA ALA A 320 -4.55 7.49 31.42
C ALA A 320 -4.78 6.41 30.37
N PHE A 321 -5.11 6.80 29.14
CA PHE A 321 -5.35 5.92 27.99
C PHE A 321 -4.20 6.07 27.00
N THR A 322 -3.40 5.03 26.83
CA THR A 322 -2.24 5.02 25.93
C THR A 322 -2.56 4.27 24.65
N PHE A 323 -2.29 4.86 23.49
CA PHE A 323 -2.60 4.30 22.17
C PHE A 323 -1.35 3.86 21.42
N ALA A 324 -1.50 2.96 20.44
CA ALA A 324 -0.46 2.64 19.45
C ALA A 324 0.93 2.19 19.98
N GLY A 325 0.98 1.62 21.19
CA GLY A 325 2.19 1.06 21.81
C GLY A 325 2.59 1.78 23.10
N ALA A 326 3.62 1.27 23.79
CA ALA A 326 4.07 1.81 25.09
C ALA A 326 4.52 3.28 25.04
N ASP A 327 5.10 3.70 23.91
CA ASP A 327 5.60 5.07 23.69
C ASP A 327 4.61 5.92 22.88
N GLY A 328 3.37 5.46 22.71
CA GLY A 328 2.37 6.18 21.94
C GLY A 328 1.63 7.26 22.75
N PRO A 329 0.74 8.03 22.11
CA PRO A 329 0.10 9.17 22.75
C PRO A 329 -0.78 8.69 23.91
N THR A 330 -0.72 9.43 25.02
CA THR A 330 -1.47 9.14 26.24
C THR A 330 -2.42 10.29 26.56
N ILE A 331 -3.69 9.97 26.75
CA ILE A 331 -4.75 10.93 27.12
C ILE A 331 -5.16 10.69 28.56
N ASN A 332 -5.01 11.72 29.38
CA ASN A 332 -5.38 11.69 30.79
C ASN A 332 -6.80 12.24 30.95
N VAL A 333 -7.73 11.40 31.38
CA VAL A 333 -9.14 11.76 31.64
C VAL A 333 -9.32 11.92 33.14
N THR A 334 -9.58 13.14 33.61
CA THR A 334 -9.74 13.44 35.03
C THR A 334 -11.08 12.93 35.57
N LEU A 335 -11.17 12.69 36.88
CA LEU A 335 -12.42 12.27 37.51
C LEU A 335 -13.54 13.30 37.37
N SER A 336 -13.22 14.59 37.26
CA SER A 336 -14.20 15.64 36.98
C SER A 336 -14.90 15.47 35.62
N GLU A 337 -14.24 14.84 34.65
CA GLU A 337 -14.81 14.56 33.32
C GLU A 337 -15.58 13.23 33.27
N LEU A 338 -15.31 12.33 34.22
CA LEU A 338 -15.92 11.00 34.35
C LEU A 338 -17.07 10.94 35.34
N VAL A 339 -17.28 11.93 36.20
CA VAL A 339 -18.40 11.93 37.16
C VAL A 339 -19.51 12.83 36.63
N LEU A 340 -20.62 12.24 36.20
CA LEU A 340 -21.73 12.92 35.52
C LEU A 340 -22.95 13.00 36.46
N ASP A 341 -23.69 14.11 36.48
CA ASP A 341 -24.90 14.14 37.30
C ASP A 341 -26.06 13.41 36.63
N LEU A 342 -26.77 12.58 37.40
CA LEU A 342 -27.87 11.76 36.89
C LEU A 342 -29.15 12.55 36.54
N PHE A 343 -29.30 13.80 37.00
CA PHE A 343 -30.57 14.55 36.87
C PHE A 343 -30.37 16.04 36.61
N SER A 344 -30.92 16.53 35.51
CA SER A 344 -31.19 17.94 35.26
C SER A 344 -32.58 18.30 35.80
N GLY A 345 -32.66 19.01 36.93
CA GLY A 345 -33.92 19.66 37.36
C GLY A 345 -34.61 19.16 38.64
N GLY A 346 -33.90 18.50 39.56
CA GLY A 346 -34.39 18.17 40.92
C GLY A 346 -33.22 17.95 41.90
N PRO A 347 -33.46 17.82 43.23
CA PRO A 347 -32.39 17.42 44.14
C PRO A 347 -31.86 16.03 43.74
N PRO A 348 -30.53 15.84 43.59
CA PRO A 348 -29.97 14.57 43.14
C PRO A 348 -30.35 13.45 44.11
N PRO A 349 -30.64 12.23 43.62
CA PRO A 349 -30.92 11.10 44.49
C PRO A 349 -29.70 10.83 45.36
N GLN A 350 -29.94 10.34 46.56
CA GLN A 350 -28.88 10.06 47.53
C GLN A 350 -28.80 8.58 47.80
N PHE A 351 -27.61 8.08 48.09
CA PHE A 351 -27.45 6.70 48.54
C PHE A 351 -28.31 6.46 49.79
N SER A 352 -29.15 5.43 49.76
CA SER A 352 -30.09 5.11 50.84
C SER A 352 -29.49 4.23 51.93
N SER A 353 -28.35 3.56 51.65
CA SER A 353 -27.64 2.63 52.52
C SER A 353 -26.14 2.55 52.16
N GLY A 354 -25.34 1.84 52.96
CA GLY A 354 -23.89 1.71 52.75
C GLY A 354 -23.06 2.90 53.25
N PRO A 355 -21.76 2.95 52.90
CA PRO A 355 -20.78 3.93 53.39
C PRO A 355 -21.07 5.35 52.88
N ASN A 356 -21.73 5.44 51.72
CA ASN A 356 -22.01 6.69 51.02
C ASN A 356 -23.41 7.24 51.34
N LYS A 357 -24.11 6.67 52.33
CA LYS A 357 -25.49 7.04 52.68
C LYS A 357 -25.64 8.55 52.88
N GLY A 358 -26.58 9.16 52.17
CA GLY A 358 -26.86 10.60 52.21
C GLY A 358 -25.99 11.45 51.28
N GLN A 359 -24.99 10.87 50.59
CA GLN A 359 -24.28 11.55 49.50
C GLN A 359 -25.09 11.48 48.20
N SER A 360 -24.99 12.53 47.39
CA SER A 360 -25.59 12.59 46.06
C SER A 360 -24.97 11.54 45.13
N ILE A 361 -25.82 10.85 44.37
CA ILE A 361 -25.44 9.83 43.41
C ILE A 361 -25.17 10.50 42.05
N CYS A 362 -24.01 10.19 41.47
CA CYS A 362 -23.61 10.55 40.11
C CYS A 362 -23.29 9.28 39.31
N GLU A 363 -23.40 9.36 37.99
CA GLU A 363 -22.98 8.30 37.07
C GLU A 363 -21.46 8.34 36.88
N PHE A 364 -20.86 7.16 36.81
CA PHE A 364 -19.45 7.04 36.44
C PHE A 364 -19.30 6.83 34.93
N GLY A 365 -18.37 7.55 34.31
CA GLY A 365 -18.25 7.68 32.87
C GLY A 365 -17.70 6.44 32.16
N ILE A 366 -17.09 5.51 32.90
CA ILE A 366 -16.59 4.23 32.39
C ILE A 366 -17.60 3.14 32.78
N GLN A 367 -18.19 2.50 31.78
CA GLN A 367 -19.14 1.40 31.92
C GLN A 367 -18.58 0.09 31.36
N ASN A 368 -19.12 -1.05 31.80
CA ASN A 368 -18.75 -2.33 31.25
C ASN A 368 -19.56 -2.68 30.00
N THR A 369 -18.94 -3.47 29.12
CA THR A 369 -19.65 -4.20 28.07
C THR A 369 -19.02 -5.58 27.90
N THR A 370 -19.87 -6.57 27.58
CA THR A 370 -19.44 -7.94 27.27
C THR A 370 -19.03 -8.08 25.81
N ASP A 371 -19.61 -7.28 24.92
CA ASP A 371 -19.46 -7.40 23.48
C ASP A 371 -18.63 -6.24 22.93
N ALA A 372 -17.63 -6.56 22.11
CA ALA A 372 -16.91 -5.58 21.29
C ALA A 372 -17.85 -5.07 20.17
N PRO A 373 -17.63 -3.87 19.59
CA PRO A 373 -16.49 -2.98 19.80
C PRO A 373 -16.58 -2.20 21.12
N TYR A 374 -15.43 -1.95 21.74
CA TYR A 374 -15.30 -1.02 22.87
C TYR A 374 -15.36 0.41 22.36
N LEU A 375 -15.95 1.32 23.13
CA LEU A 375 -16.24 2.68 22.69
C LEU A 375 -15.60 3.68 23.63
N LEU A 376 -14.86 4.64 23.07
CA LEU A 376 -14.42 5.83 23.79
C LEU A 376 -15.35 6.98 23.42
N GLY A 377 -16.36 7.19 24.28
CA GLY A 377 -17.40 8.19 24.11
C GLY A 377 -16.98 9.60 24.53
N ASP A 378 -17.96 10.51 24.67
CA ASP A 378 -17.70 11.91 25.02
C ASP A 378 -16.91 12.11 26.32
N THR A 379 -17.12 11.24 27.31
CA THR A 379 -16.35 11.19 28.57
C THR A 379 -14.84 11.10 28.34
N PHE A 380 -14.42 10.39 27.29
CA PHE A 380 -13.04 10.38 26.82
C PHE A 380 -12.77 11.54 25.84
N LEU A 381 -13.62 11.72 24.83
CA LEU A 381 -13.39 12.67 23.74
C LEU A 381 -13.34 14.13 24.18
N ARG A 382 -13.93 14.50 25.34
CA ARG A 382 -13.72 15.83 25.93
C ARG A 382 -12.27 16.10 26.30
N SER A 383 -11.57 15.07 26.78
CA SER A 383 -10.15 15.15 27.19
C SER A 383 -9.16 15.03 26.02
N ALA A 384 -9.65 14.75 24.80
CA ALA A 384 -8.83 14.58 23.61
C ALA A 384 -9.21 15.58 22.51
N PHE A 385 -8.21 16.16 21.85
CA PHE A 385 -8.39 16.75 20.53
C PHE A 385 -8.13 15.67 19.49
N VAL A 386 -9.10 15.41 18.62
CA VAL A 386 -9.06 14.28 17.70
C VAL A 386 -9.24 14.76 16.27
N THR A 387 -8.32 14.42 15.37
CA THR A 387 -8.41 14.66 13.94
C THR A 387 -8.62 13.34 13.21
N TYR A 388 -9.73 13.20 12.51
CA TYR A 388 -10.12 12.04 11.72
C TYR A 388 -9.73 12.28 10.26
N ASP A 389 -8.73 11.55 9.76
CA ASP A 389 -8.30 11.59 8.36
C ASP A 389 -8.82 10.37 7.60
N LEU A 390 -9.97 10.53 6.95
CA LEU A 390 -10.67 9.45 6.25
C LEU A 390 -9.97 9.09 4.92
N VAL A 391 -9.04 9.92 4.44
CA VAL A 391 -8.29 9.66 3.21
C VAL A 391 -7.07 8.79 3.51
N ASN A 392 -6.32 9.12 4.56
CA ASN A 392 -5.13 8.37 4.95
C ASN A 392 -5.43 7.21 5.92
N ASN A 393 -6.64 7.13 6.46
CA ASN A 393 -7.07 6.17 7.48
C ASN A 393 -6.22 6.27 8.76
N GLU A 394 -6.01 7.50 9.21
CA GLU A 394 -5.25 7.85 10.41
C GLU A 394 -6.10 8.74 11.35
N ILE A 395 -5.81 8.65 12.65
CA ILE A 395 -6.31 9.58 13.66
C ILE A 395 -5.13 10.39 14.20
N GLY A 396 -5.22 11.71 14.20
CA GLY A 396 -4.35 12.57 14.98
C GLY A 396 -4.95 12.78 16.37
N ILE A 397 -4.23 12.47 17.43
CA ILE A 397 -4.73 12.62 18.80
C ILE A 397 -3.73 13.37 19.68
N ALA A 398 -4.24 14.27 20.51
CA ALA A 398 -3.49 15.02 21.51
C ALA A 398 -4.36 15.34 22.73
N PRO A 399 -3.78 15.61 23.92
CA PRO A 399 -4.51 16.14 25.06
C PRO A 399 -5.22 17.45 24.69
N THR A 400 -6.50 17.55 25.04
CA THR A 400 -7.30 18.75 24.80
C THR A 400 -6.74 19.97 25.55
N ASN A 401 -6.95 21.16 25.01
CA ASN A 401 -6.79 22.43 25.72
C ASN A 401 -8.19 22.94 26.10
N PHE A 402 -8.60 22.69 27.34
CA PHE A 402 -9.90 23.10 27.86
C PHE A 402 -10.03 24.63 27.90
N ASN A 403 -11.23 25.12 27.60
CA ASN A 403 -11.56 26.55 27.61
C ASN A 403 -10.66 27.44 26.74
N SER A 404 -10.04 26.87 25.69
CA SER A 404 -9.21 27.64 24.76
C SER A 404 -10.03 28.72 24.05
N THR A 405 -9.65 29.99 24.27
CA THR A 405 -10.28 31.17 23.65
C THR A 405 -9.54 31.65 22.40
N GLN A 406 -8.37 31.07 22.11
CA GLN A 406 -7.57 31.38 20.93
C GLN A 406 -7.91 30.40 19.80
N THR A 407 -7.59 30.79 18.57
CA THR A 407 -7.75 29.95 17.37
C THR A 407 -6.58 30.18 16.43
N ASN A 408 -6.00 29.08 15.95
CA ASN A 408 -4.99 29.08 14.90
C ASN A 408 -5.27 27.91 13.96
N VAL A 409 -6.11 28.19 12.96
CA VAL A 409 -6.56 27.18 12.01
C VAL A 409 -5.50 26.94 10.94
N VAL A 410 -5.10 25.68 10.81
CA VAL A 410 -4.18 25.19 9.78
C VAL A 410 -4.95 24.22 8.88
N ALA A 411 -5.13 24.61 7.61
CA ALA A 411 -5.75 23.77 6.61
C ALA A 411 -4.82 22.62 6.19
N PHE A 412 -5.40 21.49 5.78
CA PHE A 412 -4.66 20.46 5.06
C PHE A 412 -4.15 21.02 3.72
N ALA A 413 -2.90 20.69 3.39
CA ALA A 413 -2.25 21.20 2.19
C ALA A 413 -2.94 20.72 0.89
N SER A 414 -3.40 19.47 0.87
CA SER A 414 -4.15 18.85 -0.23
C SER A 414 -4.89 17.61 0.27
N SER A 415 -5.72 17.00 -0.58
CA SER A 415 -6.19 15.63 -0.35
C SER A 415 -5.00 14.67 -0.26
N GLY A 416 -5.03 13.75 0.72
CA GLY A 416 -3.94 12.81 1.01
C GLY A 416 -2.69 13.43 1.65
N ALA A 417 -2.69 14.73 1.95
CA ALA A 417 -1.64 15.33 2.77
C ALA A 417 -1.74 14.78 4.20
N PRO A 418 -0.61 14.56 4.90
CA PRO A 418 -0.67 14.15 6.30
C PRO A 418 -1.31 15.26 7.15
N ILE A 419 -1.88 14.86 8.30
CA ILE A 419 -2.47 15.79 9.28
C ILE A 419 -1.46 16.91 9.58
N PRO A 420 -1.83 18.21 9.45
CA PRO A 420 -0.90 19.31 9.67
C PRO A 420 -0.28 19.27 11.06
N SER A 421 0.98 19.71 11.18
CA SER A 421 1.69 19.84 12.47
C SER A 421 1.69 18.56 13.34
N SER A 422 1.57 17.38 12.73
CA SER A 422 1.52 16.10 13.45
C SER A 422 2.74 15.21 13.21
N THR A 423 3.05 14.39 14.20
CA THR A 423 4.10 13.36 14.17
C THR A 423 3.47 11.96 14.16
N SER A 424 4.13 10.94 13.61
CA SER A 424 3.60 9.58 13.67
C SER A 424 3.96 8.92 14.99
N ALA A 425 3.01 8.20 15.62
CA ALA A 425 3.33 7.42 16.81
C ALA A 425 4.42 6.36 16.50
N PRO A 426 5.43 6.19 17.37
CA PRO A 426 6.47 5.19 17.19
C PRO A 426 5.94 3.76 17.35
N ASN A 427 6.47 2.80 16.58
CA ASN A 427 6.23 1.36 16.76
C ASN A 427 4.76 0.87 16.71
N GLN A 428 3.90 1.50 15.90
CA GLN A 428 2.47 1.16 15.77
C GLN A 428 2.18 -0.30 15.33
N SER A 429 3.19 -1.05 14.87
CA SER A 429 3.09 -2.45 14.46
C SER A 429 3.24 -3.48 15.59
N ASN A 430 3.68 -3.07 16.79
CA ASN A 430 3.87 -3.95 17.94
C ASN A 430 2.66 -3.86 18.89
N THR A 431 1.63 -4.68 18.65
CA THR A 431 0.35 -4.61 19.37
C THR A 431 0.19 -5.67 20.47
N GLY A 432 1.23 -6.44 20.79
CA GLY A 432 1.17 -7.43 21.87
C GLY A 432 1.16 -6.77 23.24
N HIS A 433 0.09 -6.98 24.02
CA HIS A 433 0.09 -6.68 25.45
C HIS A 433 1.19 -7.49 26.13
N SER A 434 1.98 -6.85 27.01
CA SER A 434 2.88 -7.60 27.89
C SER A 434 2.04 -8.45 28.84
N SER A 435 2.05 -9.78 28.66
CA SER A 435 1.55 -10.70 29.67
C SER A 435 2.52 -10.68 30.86
N SER A 436 2.27 -9.82 31.86
CA SER A 436 2.95 -9.94 33.14
C SER A 436 2.21 -10.95 34.01
N THR A 437 2.76 -12.16 34.06
CA THR A 437 2.53 -13.08 35.19
C THR A 437 3.20 -12.49 36.44
N GLN A 438 2.42 -11.91 37.35
CA GLN A 438 2.60 -12.08 38.80
C GLN A 438 1.45 -11.44 39.59
N SER A 439 0.75 -12.26 40.36
CA SER A 439 0.06 -11.84 41.58
C SER A 439 1.05 -11.13 42.50
N GLY A 440 0.91 -9.82 42.67
CA GLY A 440 1.78 -9.02 43.53
C GLY A 440 1.05 -7.79 44.02
N MET A 441 0.31 -7.97 45.12
CA MET A 441 -0.04 -6.98 46.15
C MET A 441 -0.47 -5.59 45.66
N SER A 442 -1.75 -5.30 45.90
CA SER A 442 -2.29 -3.95 46.13
C SER A 442 -1.23 -3.03 46.76
N ALA A 443 -0.82 -1.99 46.05
CA ALA A 443 -0.26 -0.82 46.70
C ALA A 443 -1.45 0.03 47.17
N ALA A 444 -1.79 -0.16 48.45
CA ALA A 444 -2.44 0.77 49.38
C ALA A 444 -3.48 1.75 48.80
N SER A 445 -4.76 1.42 49.07
CA SER A 445 -5.99 2.25 48.93
C SER A 445 -6.17 2.84 47.54
N GLY A 446 -7.29 2.56 46.85
CA GLY A 446 -7.62 3.22 45.57
C GLY A 446 -7.69 4.75 45.69
N PHE A 447 -8.61 5.43 45.01
CA PHE A 447 -8.74 6.89 45.17
C PHE A 447 -9.24 7.36 46.58
N HIS A 448 -9.13 6.52 47.61
CA HIS A 448 -9.68 6.70 48.96
C HIS A 448 -8.57 6.98 49.99
N ASP A 449 -8.61 8.14 50.63
CA ASP A 449 -7.85 8.39 51.86
C ASP A 449 -8.54 7.70 53.05
N GLY A 450 -8.21 6.45 53.35
CA GLY A 450 -8.63 5.79 54.60
C GLY A 450 -8.57 4.26 54.61
N ASP A 451 -7.93 3.70 55.65
CA ASP A 451 -8.05 2.30 56.07
C ASP A 451 -9.53 2.02 56.45
N ASP A 452 -10.33 1.41 55.59
CA ASP A 452 -11.50 0.63 56.01
C ASP A 452 -11.92 -0.39 54.94
N ASN A 453 -11.68 -1.66 55.25
CA ASN A 453 -12.25 -2.81 54.56
C ASN A 453 -13.74 -2.93 54.92
N ASP A 454 -14.62 -2.43 54.08
CA ASP A 454 -15.98 -2.93 53.88
C ASP A 454 -16.53 -2.26 52.61
N ASN A 455 -17.55 -2.84 51.98
CA ASN A 455 -18.66 -2.17 51.26
C ASN A 455 -19.13 -2.92 49.99
N ALA A 456 -20.18 -3.73 50.17
CA ALA A 456 -21.23 -3.91 49.16
C ALA A 456 -22.54 -3.40 49.78
N ALA A 457 -23.24 -2.48 49.10
CA ALA A 457 -24.59 -2.07 49.47
C ALA A 457 -25.60 -2.70 48.51
N SER A 458 -26.58 -3.44 49.05
CA SER A 458 -27.65 -4.07 48.27
C SER A 458 -28.91 -3.21 48.22
N LEU A 459 -29.56 -3.14 47.07
CA LEU A 459 -30.96 -2.69 46.92
C LEU A 459 -31.79 -3.86 46.40
N THR A 460 -32.84 -4.26 47.13
CA THR A 460 -33.77 -5.34 46.71
C THR A 460 -35.20 -4.86 46.66
N GLY A 461 -35.93 -5.25 45.60
CA GLY A 461 -37.39 -5.17 45.52
C GLY A 461 -37.93 -6.02 44.36
N ALA A 462 -38.64 -7.11 44.68
CA ALA A 462 -39.13 -8.15 43.78
C ALA A 462 -40.46 -7.81 43.07
N PHE A 463 -40.70 -8.40 41.89
CA PHE A 463 -42.02 -8.90 41.45
C PHE A 463 -41.91 -9.96 40.33
N SER A 464 -42.94 -10.79 40.22
CA SER A 464 -42.96 -12.19 39.77
C SER A 464 -43.83 -12.48 38.51
N GLY A 465 -43.30 -13.28 37.56
CA GLY A 465 -43.96 -14.25 36.64
C GLY A 465 -45.06 -13.77 35.64
N PRO A 466 -45.65 -14.63 34.77
CA PRO A 466 -45.26 -15.98 34.28
C PRO A 466 -45.48 -16.28 32.74
N GLY A 467 -44.82 -17.30 32.18
CA GLY A 467 -45.46 -18.43 31.44
C GLY A 467 -45.76 -18.45 29.91
N MET A 468 -45.30 -19.56 29.27
CA MET A 468 -45.90 -20.44 28.21
C MET A 468 -45.88 -20.05 26.71
N ILE A 469 -45.28 -20.84 25.78
CA ILE A 469 -45.59 -22.16 25.10
C ILE A 469 -46.56 -22.07 23.88
N VAL A 470 -46.26 -22.86 22.82
CA VAL A 470 -47.08 -23.46 21.70
C VAL A 470 -46.62 -22.98 20.30
N VAL A 471 -45.88 -23.76 19.48
CA VAL A 471 -46.21 -24.93 18.61
C VAL A 471 -47.25 -24.67 17.51
N GLY A 472 -46.86 -24.78 16.23
CA GLY A 472 -47.78 -24.86 15.09
C GLY A 472 -47.08 -25.27 13.79
N LEU A 473 -47.46 -26.42 13.27
CA LEU A 473 -46.83 -27.22 12.20
C LEU A 473 -47.80 -27.25 10.98
N THR A 474 -47.34 -27.77 9.82
CA THR A 474 -48.16 -28.50 8.78
C THR A 474 -48.74 -27.59 7.64
N ILE A 475 -48.70 -27.83 6.31
CA ILE A 475 -48.15 -28.84 5.36
C ILE A 475 -48.69 -28.55 3.92
N CYS A 476 -47.92 -28.93 2.88
CA CYS A 476 -48.36 -29.37 1.51
C CYS A 476 -48.96 -28.38 0.46
N TYR A 477 -48.95 -28.59 -0.86
CA TYR A 477 -48.66 -29.72 -1.79
C TYR A 477 -48.35 -29.12 -3.21
N THR A 478 -47.28 -29.57 -3.91
CA THR A 478 -47.18 -29.89 -5.39
C THR A 478 -47.51 -28.89 -6.53
N LEU A 479 -47.04 -28.94 -7.79
CA LEU A 479 -46.24 -29.86 -8.65
C LEU A 479 -45.85 -29.13 -9.98
N LEU A 480 -44.75 -29.60 -10.59
CA LEU A 480 -44.47 -29.82 -12.04
C LEU A 480 -44.30 -28.67 -13.05
N GLY A 481 -43.19 -28.78 -13.80
CA GLY A 481 -43.07 -28.23 -15.16
C GLY A 481 -41.64 -28.15 -15.70
N SER A 482 -40.92 -29.27 -15.82
CA SER A 482 -39.62 -29.34 -16.49
C SER A 482 -39.79 -29.69 -17.97
N ALA A 483 -38.95 -29.13 -18.85
CA ALA A 483 -38.06 -29.84 -19.79
C ALA A 483 -37.99 -29.25 -21.21
N VAL A 484 -37.00 -29.49 -22.08
CA VAL A 484 -35.54 -29.74 -22.13
C VAL A 484 -35.24 -29.86 -23.67
N PHE A 485 -33.96 -29.79 -24.04
CA PHE A 485 -33.27 -30.47 -25.19
C PHE A 485 -33.01 -29.59 -26.41
N GLY A 486 -31.85 -29.62 -27.07
CA GLY A 486 -30.60 -30.43 -27.05
C GLY A 486 -29.77 -29.95 -28.27
N ALA A 487 -28.57 -30.38 -28.64
CA ALA A 487 -27.60 -31.39 -28.22
C ALA A 487 -26.29 -31.17 -29.04
N ALA A 488 -25.14 -31.61 -28.47
CA ALA A 488 -23.90 -32.23 -29.03
C ALA A 488 -23.35 -31.83 -30.43
N ILE A 489 -22.01 -31.78 -30.66
CA ILE A 489 -21.14 -32.95 -30.97
C ILE A 489 -19.63 -32.53 -30.90
N LEU A 490 -18.76 -33.47 -30.50
CA LEU A 490 -17.28 -33.45 -30.40
C LEU A 490 -16.64 -34.38 -31.49
N PRO A 491 -15.31 -34.59 -31.60
CA PRO A 491 -14.30 -33.91 -32.44
C PRO A 491 -13.59 -34.88 -33.44
N LEU A 492 -12.54 -34.45 -34.18
CA LEU A 492 -11.38 -35.29 -34.57
C LEU A 492 -10.25 -34.53 -35.30
N ALA A 493 -9.03 -35.02 -35.13
CA ALA A 493 -7.71 -34.47 -35.48
C ALA A 493 -7.23 -34.77 -36.92
N TYR A 494 -6.19 -34.04 -37.41
CA TYR A 494 -5.17 -34.58 -38.35
C TYR A 494 -3.88 -33.74 -38.48
N GLN A 495 -2.75 -34.44 -38.69
CA GLN A 495 -1.35 -33.97 -38.90
C GLN A 495 -1.03 -33.59 -40.36
N GLY A 496 0.09 -32.89 -40.63
CA GLY A 496 0.75 -32.92 -41.95
C GLY A 496 1.96 -31.98 -42.16
N GLN A 497 3.06 -32.52 -42.70
CA GLN A 497 4.43 -31.98 -42.81
C GLN A 497 4.78 -31.14 -44.07
N LEU A 498 5.94 -30.46 -43.96
CA LEU A 498 6.86 -29.79 -44.91
C LEU A 498 7.13 -30.42 -46.30
N ARG A 499 7.51 -29.58 -47.30
CA ARG A 499 8.82 -29.61 -48.01
C ARG A 499 9.06 -28.50 -49.06
N ALA A 500 10.35 -28.31 -49.38
CA ALA A 500 11.10 -27.23 -50.05
C ALA A 500 11.01 -27.16 -51.59
N PHE A 501 11.61 -26.12 -52.21
CA PHE A 501 12.42 -26.26 -53.44
C PHE A 501 13.42 -25.10 -53.69
N SER A 502 14.54 -25.45 -54.33
CA SER A 502 15.82 -24.74 -54.59
C SER A 502 15.91 -24.05 -55.97
N GLY A 503 16.85 -23.11 -56.17
CA GLY A 503 17.36 -22.71 -57.50
C GLY A 503 18.37 -21.54 -57.52
N SER A 504 19.46 -21.68 -58.30
CA SER A 504 20.78 -21.01 -58.29
C SER A 504 21.00 -19.84 -59.29
N ALA A 505 22.00 -18.95 -59.07
CA ALA A 505 23.06 -18.55 -60.04
C ALA A 505 24.00 -17.38 -59.56
N PRO A 506 25.24 -17.23 -60.09
CA PRO A 506 26.39 -16.65 -59.38
C PRO A 506 27.01 -15.37 -59.99
N ARG A 507 27.28 -14.34 -59.16
CA ARG A 507 28.23 -13.22 -59.43
C ARG A 507 28.93 -12.68 -58.16
N LEU A 508 28.87 -13.39 -57.02
CA LEU A 508 29.23 -12.87 -55.69
C LEU A 508 30.66 -13.21 -55.20
N ASN A 509 31.41 -14.08 -55.89
CA ASN A 509 32.62 -14.69 -55.28
C ASN A 509 33.80 -13.74 -55.06
N ALA A 510 34.07 -12.77 -55.93
CA ALA A 510 35.23 -11.87 -55.75
C ALA A 510 35.01 -10.85 -54.62
N ALA A 511 33.77 -10.37 -54.45
CA ALA A 511 33.39 -9.50 -53.35
C ALA A 511 33.30 -10.28 -52.02
N GLN A 512 32.85 -11.54 -52.07
CA GLN A 512 32.84 -12.43 -50.90
C GLN A 512 34.25 -12.87 -50.47
N GLU A 513 35.21 -13.01 -51.38
CA GLU A 513 36.61 -13.28 -51.02
C GLU A 513 37.31 -12.07 -50.41
N ALA A 514 37.06 -10.86 -50.93
CA ALA A 514 37.56 -9.63 -50.31
C ALA A 514 36.94 -9.40 -48.93
N LEU A 515 35.64 -9.70 -48.77
CA LEU A 515 34.93 -9.66 -47.49
C LEU A 515 35.44 -10.72 -46.52
N LYS A 516 35.67 -11.97 -46.98
CA LYS A 516 36.27 -13.03 -46.16
C LYS A 516 37.69 -12.70 -45.72
N LYS A 517 38.47 -12.02 -46.57
CA LYS A 517 39.83 -11.59 -46.24
C LYS A 517 39.80 -10.48 -45.18
N ALA A 518 38.92 -9.49 -45.34
CA ALA A 518 38.69 -8.47 -44.32
C ALA A 518 38.11 -9.03 -43.00
N GLN A 519 37.25 -10.04 -43.07
CA GLN A 519 36.70 -10.75 -41.89
C GLN A 519 37.75 -11.59 -41.16
N ASN A 520 38.65 -12.25 -41.91
CA ASN A 520 39.75 -13.01 -41.32
C ASN A 520 40.83 -12.11 -40.72
N ASP A 521 41.10 -10.94 -41.32
CA ASP A 521 42.03 -9.95 -40.79
C ASP A 521 41.47 -9.31 -39.49
N ALA A 522 40.17 -9.01 -39.45
CA ALA A 522 39.47 -8.51 -38.24
C ALA A 522 39.42 -9.53 -37.09
N ALA A 523 39.36 -10.83 -37.39
CA ALA A 523 39.39 -11.90 -36.38
C ALA A 523 40.77 -12.11 -35.73
N SER A 524 41.83 -11.49 -36.27
CA SER A 524 43.21 -11.65 -35.80
C SER A 524 43.78 -10.47 -35.00
N LEU A 525 43.01 -9.38 -34.86
CA LEU A 525 43.39 -8.19 -34.12
C LEU A 525 42.80 -8.25 -32.70
N THR A 526 43.66 -8.19 -31.70
CA THR A 526 43.24 -8.11 -30.29
C THR A 526 42.67 -6.71 -30.01
N ALA A 527 41.64 -6.59 -29.17
CA ALA A 527 41.06 -5.30 -28.78
C ALA A 527 42.12 -4.30 -28.30
N GLU A 528 43.17 -4.78 -27.64
CA GLU A 528 44.35 -4.01 -27.22
C GLU A 528 45.14 -3.42 -28.41
N SER A 529 45.34 -4.19 -29.49
CA SER A 529 46.03 -3.73 -30.70
C SER A 529 45.21 -2.69 -31.50
N VAL A 530 43.88 -2.77 -31.44
CA VAL A 530 42.97 -1.80 -32.08
C VAL A 530 42.86 -0.53 -31.23
N ALA A 531 42.80 -0.65 -29.90
CA ALA A 531 42.82 0.47 -28.98
C ALA A 531 44.14 1.27 -29.06
N ALA A 532 45.28 0.59 -29.23
CA ALA A 532 46.58 1.22 -29.43
C ALA A 532 46.71 2.01 -30.76
N ASN A 533 45.86 1.72 -31.74
CA ASN A 533 45.84 2.35 -33.06
C ASN A 533 44.63 3.29 -33.29
N LEU A 534 43.93 3.68 -32.22
CA LEU A 534 42.83 4.67 -32.29
C LEU A 534 43.34 5.99 -32.87
N ALA A 535 42.60 6.55 -33.82
CA ALA A 535 42.90 7.86 -34.38
C ALA A 535 42.89 8.93 -33.28
N PRO A 536 43.87 9.87 -33.23
CA PRO A 536 43.94 10.90 -32.19
C PRO A 536 42.65 11.72 -32.05
N GLU A 537 41.96 11.97 -33.16
CA GLU A 537 40.67 12.67 -33.21
C GLU A 537 39.57 11.92 -32.43
N GLU A 538 39.56 10.58 -32.50
CA GLU A 538 38.57 9.75 -31.82
C GLU A 538 38.85 9.67 -30.32
N ILE A 539 40.13 9.61 -29.92
CA ILE A 539 40.54 9.68 -28.51
C ILE A 539 40.08 11.01 -27.90
N GLN A 540 40.28 12.11 -28.63
CA GLN A 540 39.84 13.43 -28.20
C GLN A 540 38.30 13.51 -28.10
N ARG A 541 37.56 12.99 -29.08
CA ARG A 541 36.09 12.93 -29.05
C ARG A 541 35.58 12.15 -27.84
N LEU A 542 36.12 10.95 -27.60
CA LEU A 542 35.69 10.13 -26.46
C LEU A 542 36.04 10.80 -25.13
N SER A 543 37.15 11.53 -25.05
CA SER A 543 37.60 12.18 -23.80
C SER A 543 36.59 13.19 -23.23
N SER A 544 35.78 13.82 -24.08
CA SER A 544 34.75 14.78 -23.67
C SER A 544 33.37 14.15 -23.39
N VAL A 545 33.15 12.87 -23.70
CA VAL A 545 31.85 12.20 -23.49
C VAL A 545 31.75 11.59 -22.09
N ARG A 546 30.61 11.76 -21.43
CA ARG A 546 30.25 11.09 -20.17
C ARG A 546 28.86 10.49 -20.30
N ASN A 547 28.70 9.20 -20.00
CA ASN A 547 27.40 8.55 -19.89
C ASN A 547 27.16 8.22 -18.42
N ILE A 548 26.33 9.02 -17.75
CA ILE A 548 26.11 8.94 -16.31
C ILE A 548 24.66 8.66 -15.96
N GLY A 549 24.46 7.90 -14.89
CA GLY A 549 23.17 7.75 -14.24
C GLY A 549 23.12 8.49 -12.93
N ILE A 550 21.98 9.08 -12.59
CA ILE A 550 21.70 9.53 -11.23
C ILE A 550 20.88 8.45 -10.52
N ALA A 551 21.41 7.91 -9.41
CA ALA A 551 20.78 6.84 -8.66
C ALA A 551 20.82 7.13 -7.15
N ALA A 552 19.74 6.78 -6.44
CA ALA A 552 19.55 7.14 -5.03
C ALA A 552 18.33 6.45 -4.43
N HIS A 553 18.22 6.50 -3.11
CA HIS A 553 16.98 6.16 -2.40
C HIS A 553 15.82 7.11 -2.75
N ILE A 554 14.59 6.69 -2.43
CA ILE A 554 13.36 7.49 -2.56
C ILE A 554 13.56 8.80 -1.78
N ASP A 555 13.02 9.91 -2.28
CA ASP A 555 13.11 11.22 -1.63
C ASP A 555 14.53 11.70 -1.31
N SER A 556 15.58 11.18 -1.95
CA SER A 556 16.94 11.74 -1.82
C SER A 556 17.16 12.97 -2.72
N GLY A 557 16.17 13.33 -3.54
CA GLY A 557 16.21 14.49 -4.43
C GLY A 557 16.89 14.23 -5.78
N LYS A 558 16.78 13.02 -6.35
CA LYS A 558 17.32 12.66 -7.68
C LYS A 558 16.87 13.62 -8.76
N THR A 559 15.56 13.67 -9.00
CA THR A 559 14.93 14.53 -10.00
C THR A 559 15.24 16.00 -9.74
N THR A 560 15.33 16.41 -8.47
CA THR A 560 15.74 17.76 -8.10
C THR A 560 17.19 18.06 -8.51
N VAL A 561 18.13 17.12 -8.31
CA VAL A 561 19.51 17.26 -8.79
C VAL A 561 19.54 17.29 -10.32
N THR A 562 18.82 16.38 -10.99
CA THR A 562 18.72 16.31 -12.46
C THR A 562 18.24 17.63 -13.06
N GLU A 563 17.16 18.22 -12.52
CA GLU A 563 16.66 19.54 -12.93
C GLU A 563 17.72 20.65 -12.81
N ARG A 564 18.49 20.65 -11.72
CA ARG A 564 19.54 21.65 -11.48
C ARG A 564 20.70 21.45 -12.45
N VAL A 565 21.06 20.20 -12.74
CA VAL A 565 22.05 19.89 -13.79
C VAL A 565 21.59 20.43 -15.15
N LEU A 566 20.32 20.23 -15.52
CA LEU A 566 19.78 20.77 -16.78
C LEU A 566 19.74 22.30 -16.80
N PHE A 567 19.50 22.94 -15.66
CA PHE A 567 19.48 24.40 -15.56
C PHE A 567 20.89 24.99 -15.71
N TYR A 568 21.87 24.44 -14.98
CA TYR A 568 23.25 24.96 -15.02
C TYR A 568 23.97 24.67 -16.34
N THR A 569 23.59 23.60 -17.04
CA THR A 569 24.06 23.32 -18.41
C THR A 569 23.33 24.14 -19.48
N GLY A 570 22.36 24.98 -19.09
CA GLY A 570 21.62 25.88 -19.98
C GLY A 570 20.55 25.19 -20.83
N ARG A 571 20.23 23.93 -20.56
CA ARG A 571 19.22 23.15 -21.31
C ARG A 571 17.79 23.54 -20.95
N ILE A 572 17.54 23.90 -19.69
CA ILE A 572 16.27 24.48 -19.26
C ILE A 572 16.45 25.93 -18.79
N LYS A 573 15.44 26.77 -19.06
CA LYS A 573 15.48 28.21 -18.72
C LYS A 573 14.94 28.52 -17.32
N ALA A 574 14.11 27.63 -16.78
CA ALA A 574 13.47 27.77 -15.48
C ALA A 574 13.46 26.42 -14.78
N ILE A 575 13.56 26.45 -13.46
CA ILE A 575 13.54 25.29 -12.59
C ILE A 575 12.10 25.12 -12.08
N HIS A 576 11.56 23.92 -12.21
CA HIS A 576 10.28 23.52 -11.62
C HIS A 576 10.50 22.49 -10.52
N GLU A 577 9.62 22.46 -9.52
CA GLU A 577 9.68 21.50 -8.43
C GLU A 577 8.76 20.32 -8.69
N VAL A 578 9.18 19.11 -8.27
CA VAL A 578 8.42 17.86 -8.44
C VAL A 578 7.03 17.96 -7.77
N ARG A 579 6.93 18.65 -6.63
CA ARG A 579 5.68 18.96 -5.93
C ARG A 579 5.50 20.48 -5.75
N GLY A 580 5.76 21.24 -6.81
CA GLY A 580 5.64 22.69 -6.81
C GLY A 580 4.20 23.20 -6.87
N LYS A 581 3.96 24.42 -6.36
CA LYS A 581 2.64 25.10 -6.43
C LYS A 581 2.22 25.47 -7.87
N ASP A 582 3.14 25.36 -8.82
CA ASP A 582 2.99 25.79 -10.21
C ASP A 582 2.30 24.78 -11.13
N ALA A 583 1.99 23.56 -10.66
CA ALA A 583 1.32 22.49 -11.41
C ALA A 583 1.99 22.07 -12.73
N VAL A 584 3.16 22.62 -13.08
CA VAL A 584 3.95 22.26 -14.27
C VAL A 584 4.72 20.95 -14.03
N GLY A 585 5.23 20.74 -12.81
CA GLY A 585 6.07 19.60 -12.43
C GLY A 585 7.48 19.67 -13.01
N ALA A 586 8.38 18.77 -12.57
CA ALA A 586 9.72 18.65 -13.14
C ALA A 586 9.65 18.18 -14.61
N LYS A 587 10.56 18.65 -15.46
CA LYS A 587 10.63 18.29 -16.89
C LYS A 587 10.95 16.81 -17.10
N MET A 588 11.64 16.18 -16.16
CA MET A 588 12.02 14.77 -16.23
C MET A 588 10.86 13.81 -15.95
N ASP A 589 9.87 14.23 -15.14
CA ASP A 589 8.66 13.46 -14.86
C ASP A 589 7.58 13.82 -15.91
N SER A 590 7.69 13.17 -17.06
CA SER A 590 6.87 13.49 -18.24
C SER A 590 5.49 12.83 -18.20
N MET A 591 5.35 11.70 -17.49
CA MET A 591 4.08 11.01 -17.35
C MET A 591 3.19 11.75 -16.34
N GLU A 592 1.88 11.82 -16.63
CA GLU A 592 0.91 12.42 -15.71
C GLU A 592 0.90 11.70 -14.35
N LEU A 593 1.05 10.38 -14.36
CA LEU A 593 1.18 9.53 -13.16
C LEU A 593 2.41 9.88 -12.30
N GLU A 594 3.54 10.18 -12.94
CA GLU A 594 4.77 10.56 -12.23
C GLU A 594 4.58 11.91 -11.52
N ARG A 595 3.90 12.87 -12.17
CA ARG A 595 3.57 14.17 -11.60
C ARG A 595 2.56 14.08 -10.45
N GLU A 596 1.56 13.21 -10.61
CA GLU A 596 0.50 13.00 -9.61
C GLU A 596 1.05 12.32 -8.34
N LYS A 597 1.81 11.23 -8.50
CA LYS A 597 2.40 10.51 -7.35
C LYS A 597 3.70 11.18 -6.84
N GLY A 598 4.31 12.05 -7.64
CA GLY A 598 5.58 12.72 -7.32
C GLY A 598 6.77 11.77 -7.23
N ILE A 599 6.79 10.73 -8.07
CA ILE A 599 7.86 9.73 -8.16
C ILE A 599 8.21 9.48 -9.63
N THR A 600 9.48 9.21 -9.92
CA THR A 600 9.94 8.78 -11.24
C THR A 600 9.66 7.28 -11.41
N ILE A 601 8.92 6.92 -12.47
CA ILE A 601 8.48 5.55 -12.78
C ILE A 601 9.33 4.97 -13.91
N GLN A 602 9.50 5.72 -15.00
CA GLN A 602 10.33 5.32 -16.13
C GLN A 602 11.67 6.07 -16.09
N SER A 603 12.74 5.42 -16.55
CA SER A 603 14.02 6.10 -16.70
C SER A 603 13.95 7.19 -17.77
N ALA A 604 14.35 8.41 -17.45
CA ALA A 604 14.33 9.52 -18.38
C ALA A 604 15.76 9.78 -18.91
N ALA A 605 15.94 9.69 -20.22
CA ALA A 605 17.22 9.97 -20.88
C ALA A 605 17.24 11.40 -21.42
N THR A 606 18.34 12.10 -21.14
CA THR A 606 18.57 13.46 -21.59
C THR A 606 20.04 13.66 -21.93
N PHE A 607 20.35 14.71 -22.68
CA PHE A 607 21.73 15.09 -22.98
C PHE A 607 21.95 16.58 -22.66
N CYS A 608 23.14 16.91 -22.18
CA CYS A 608 23.52 18.28 -21.85
C CYS A 608 25.01 18.50 -22.08
N ASP A 609 25.40 19.78 -22.26
CA ASP A 609 26.79 20.17 -22.44
C ASP A 609 27.25 20.95 -21.21
N TRP A 610 28.37 20.54 -20.63
CA TRP A 610 28.98 21.21 -19.48
C TRP A 610 30.28 21.87 -19.90
N LYS A 611 30.42 23.16 -19.60
CA LYS A 611 31.64 23.93 -19.85
C LYS A 611 32.40 24.05 -18.55
N LYS A 612 33.56 23.41 -18.50
CA LYS A 612 34.45 23.43 -17.37
C LYS A 612 35.66 24.32 -17.68
N THR A 613 35.91 25.31 -16.84
CA THR A 613 37.08 26.18 -16.98
C THR A 613 38.28 25.55 -16.27
N VAL A 614 39.27 25.09 -17.04
CA VAL A 614 40.52 24.51 -16.53
C VAL A 614 41.67 25.44 -16.95
N ASN A 615 42.44 25.95 -15.98
CA ASN A 615 43.58 26.86 -16.23
C ASN A 615 43.23 28.08 -17.12
N GLY A 616 42.01 28.59 -17.01
CA GLY A 616 41.52 29.73 -17.81
C GLY A 616 41.12 29.40 -19.25
N LYS A 617 41.03 28.11 -19.61
CA LYS A 617 40.46 27.64 -20.88
C LYS A 617 39.18 26.85 -20.61
N ASP A 618 38.16 27.08 -21.43
CA ASP A 618 36.90 26.34 -21.34
C ASP A 618 37.03 25.04 -22.13
N GLU A 619 36.85 23.91 -21.44
CA GLU A 619 36.70 22.59 -22.01
C GLU A 619 35.22 22.20 -21.99
N GLU A 620 34.70 21.74 -23.13
CA GLU A 620 33.31 21.33 -23.28
C GLU A 620 33.17 19.82 -23.17
N TYR A 621 32.28 19.37 -22.30
CA TYR A 621 31.97 17.96 -22.05
C TYR A 621 30.53 17.66 -22.44
N HIS A 622 30.31 16.55 -23.15
CA HIS A 622 29.00 16.07 -23.56
C HIS A 622 28.53 15.01 -22.57
N ILE A 623 27.48 15.31 -21.81
CA ILE A 623 26.95 14.46 -20.76
C ILE A 623 25.61 13.87 -21.23
N ASN A 624 25.59 12.54 -21.39
CA ASN A 624 24.35 11.77 -21.51
C ASN A 624 23.94 11.35 -20.10
N LEU A 625 22.77 11.82 -19.69
CA LEU A 625 22.25 11.65 -18.35
C LEU A 625 21.00 10.76 -18.38
N ILE A 626 20.99 9.71 -17.57
CA ILE A 626 19.81 8.88 -17.32
C ILE A 626 19.37 9.10 -15.87
N ASP A 627 18.18 9.66 -15.69
CA ASP A 627 17.54 9.71 -14.37
C ASP A 627 16.85 8.39 -14.09
N THR A 628 17.16 7.77 -12.96
CA THR A 628 16.69 6.42 -12.63
C THR A 628 15.61 6.46 -11.54
N PRO A 629 14.59 5.58 -11.61
CA PRO A 629 13.61 5.45 -10.53
C PRO A 629 14.24 5.14 -9.18
N GLY A 630 13.65 5.68 -8.11
CA GLY A 630 14.09 5.40 -6.73
C GLY A 630 13.38 4.26 -6.03
N HIS A 631 12.27 3.81 -6.61
CA HIS A 631 11.35 2.88 -5.95
C HIS A 631 11.66 1.43 -6.33
N ILE A 632 11.58 0.54 -5.35
CA ILE A 632 11.94 -0.89 -5.50
C ILE A 632 11.07 -1.62 -6.53
N ASP A 633 9.82 -1.19 -6.71
CA ASP A 633 8.91 -1.77 -7.71
C ASP A 633 9.37 -1.51 -9.16
N PHE A 634 10.19 -0.49 -9.41
CA PHE A 634 10.73 -0.16 -10.74
C PHE A 634 12.23 -0.48 -10.84
N THR A 635 12.70 -1.45 -10.05
CA THR A 635 14.10 -1.91 -10.03
C THR A 635 14.62 -2.26 -11.42
N ILE A 636 13.78 -2.80 -12.31
CA ILE A 636 14.15 -3.14 -13.69
C ILE A 636 14.57 -1.93 -14.54
N GLU A 637 14.02 -0.74 -14.28
CA GLU A 637 14.46 0.50 -14.94
C GLU A 637 15.87 0.88 -14.48
N VAL A 638 16.20 0.64 -13.20
CA VAL A 638 17.53 0.87 -12.66
C VAL A 638 18.54 -0.14 -13.22
N GLU A 639 18.19 -1.43 -13.29
CA GLU A 639 19.02 -2.48 -13.91
C GLU A 639 19.35 -2.14 -15.37
N ARG A 640 18.33 -1.72 -16.14
CA ARG A 640 18.49 -1.33 -17.55
C ARG A 640 19.37 -0.11 -17.73
N ALA A 641 19.19 0.91 -16.88
CA ALA A 641 20.00 2.11 -16.92
C ALA A 641 21.46 1.77 -16.58
N LEU A 642 21.71 1.12 -15.44
CA LEU A 642 23.07 0.79 -15.00
C LEU A 642 23.84 -0.08 -16.00
N ARG A 643 23.15 -0.95 -16.75
CA ARG A 643 23.79 -1.79 -17.78
C ARG A 643 24.37 -1.00 -18.96
N VAL A 644 23.88 0.21 -19.24
CA VAL A 644 24.30 1.02 -20.40
C VAL A 644 25.16 2.23 -20.05
N LEU A 645 25.34 2.50 -18.76
CA LEU A 645 26.05 3.66 -18.25
C LEU A 645 27.53 3.33 -18.00
N ASP A 646 28.40 4.30 -18.24
CA ASP A 646 29.83 4.16 -17.97
C ASP A 646 30.17 4.57 -16.53
N GLY A 647 29.32 5.40 -15.89
CA GLY A 647 29.48 5.82 -14.51
C GLY A 647 28.17 6.26 -13.86
N ALA A 648 28.18 6.49 -12.56
CA ALA A 648 26.99 6.94 -11.83
C ALA A 648 27.28 7.96 -10.73
N VAL A 649 26.29 8.81 -10.46
CA VAL A 649 26.24 9.69 -9.29
C VAL A 649 25.28 9.06 -8.28
N MET A 650 25.83 8.56 -7.18
CA MET A 650 25.06 8.00 -6.07
C MET A 650 24.68 9.12 -5.10
N ILE A 651 23.39 9.48 -5.06
CA ILE A 651 22.90 10.54 -4.16
C ILE A 651 22.50 9.93 -2.82
N LEU A 652 22.91 10.58 -1.73
CA LEU A 652 22.50 10.27 -0.37
C LEU A 652 21.90 11.50 0.31
N CYS A 653 21.00 11.30 1.26
CA CYS A 653 20.46 12.38 2.08
C CYS A 653 21.40 12.68 3.27
N ALA A 654 21.69 13.95 3.52
CA ALA A 654 22.53 14.39 4.65
C ALA A 654 21.99 13.98 6.03
N VAL A 655 20.66 13.79 6.16
CA VAL A 655 20.01 13.39 7.43
C VAL A 655 19.96 11.87 7.58
N SER A 656 19.48 11.20 6.52
CA SER A 656 19.18 9.76 6.54
C SER A 656 20.37 8.86 6.23
N ALA A 657 21.41 9.40 5.57
CA ALA A 657 22.61 8.67 5.16
C ALA A 657 22.29 7.42 4.29
N VAL A 658 22.85 6.25 4.61
CA VAL A 658 22.66 5.01 3.84
C VAL A 658 21.40 4.29 4.32
N GLN A 659 20.44 4.15 3.41
CA GLN A 659 19.16 3.46 3.62
C GLN A 659 19.16 2.09 2.92
N SER A 660 18.14 1.27 3.16
CA SER A 660 18.06 -0.10 2.61
C SER A 660 18.12 -0.14 1.08
N GLN A 661 17.40 0.75 0.40
CA GLN A 661 17.42 0.81 -1.07
C GLN A 661 18.76 1.36 -1.59
N THR A 662 19.50 2.15 -0.81
CA THR A 662 20.88 2.54 -1.18
C THR A 662 21.77 1.31 -1.30
N ILE A 663 21.58 0.31 -0.42
CA ILE A 663 22.31 -0.96 -0.46
C ILE A 663 21.90 -1.76 -1.71
N THR A 664 20.61 -1.80 -2.06
CA THR A 664 20.13 -2.44 -3.29
C THR A 664 20.77 -1.81 -4.52
N VAL A 665 20.74 -0.47 -4.62
CA VAL A 665 21.37 0.27 -5.73
C VAL A 665 22.89 0.02 -5.78
N ASP A 666 23.56 -0.05 -4.63
CA ASP A 666 24.98 -0.41 -4.56
C ASP A 666 25.25 -1.82 -5.09
N ARG A 667 24.42 -2.82 -4.71
CA ARG A 667 24.51 -4.20 -5.22
C ARG A 667 24.35 -4.23 -6.75
N GLN A 668 23.44 -3.44 -7.30
CA GLN A 668 23.23 -3.35 -8.76
C GLN A 668 24.42 -2.71 -9.47
N MET A 669 24.96 -1.61 -8.93
CA MET A 669 26.17 -0.98 -9.47
C MET A 669 27.37 -1.92 -9.44
N LYS A 670 27.54 -2.70 -8.36
CA LYS A 670 28.58 -3.73 -8.23
C LYS A 670 28.39 -4.85 -9.26
N ARG A 671 27.15 -5.26 -9.56
CA ARG A 671 26.86 -6.31 -10.57
C ARG A 671 27.29 -5.92 -11.98
N TYR A 672 27.13 -4.66 -12.35
CA TYR A 672 27.51 -4.14 -13.68
C TYR A 672 28.84 -3.40 -13.68
N ASP A 673 29.61 -3.48 -12.60
CA ASP A 673 30.93 -2.87 -12.51
C ASP A 673 30.96 -1.36 -12.82
N VAL A 674 29.93 -0.62 -12.38
CA VAL A 674 29.78 0.81 -12.66
C VAL A 674 30.56 1.66 -11.65
N PRO A 675 31.58 2.44 -12.06
CA PRO A 675 32.24 3.43 -11.22
C PRO A 675 31.29 4.52 -10.76
N ARG A 676 31.51 5.06 -9.58
CA ARG A 676 30.59 6.02 -8.98
C ARG A 676 31.26 7.08 -8.14
N ILE A 677 30.63 8.24 -8.12
CA ILE A 677 30.88 9.30 -7.14
C ILE A 677 29.68 9.40 -6.20
N SER A 678 29.91 9.82 -4.96
CA SER A 678 28.86 9.98 -3.96
C SER A 678 28.55 11.45 -3.75
N PHE A 679 27.27 11.84 -3.79
CA PHE A 679 26.82 13.20 -3.55
C PHE A 679 25.85 13.25 -2.37
N ILE A 680 26.24 13.90 -1.28
CA ILE A 680 25.40 14.12 -0.12
C ILE A 680 24.55 15.37 -0.38
N ASN A 681 23.27 15.15 -0.63
CA ASN A 681 22.26 16.17 -0.90
C ASN A 681 21.49 16.54 0.38
N LYS A 682 20.70 17.61 0.30
CA LYS A 682 19.83 18.12 1.38
C LYS A 682 20.61 18.63 2.61
N MET A 683 21.77 19.25 2.37
CA MET A 683 22.57 19.92 3.41
C MET A 683 21.85 21.08 4.11
N ASP A 684 20.74 21.55 3.53
CA ASP A 684 19.84 22.60 4.04
C ASP A 684 18.85 22.11 5.10
N ARG A 685 18.73 20.80 5.34
CA ARG A 685 17.75 20.28 6.29
C ARG A 685 18.27 20.26 7.73
N MET A 686 17.36 20.50 8.68
CA MET A 686 17.64 20.28 10.10
C MET A 686 18.14 18.85 10.37
N GLY A 687 19.21 18.73 11.14
CA GLY A 687 19.91 17.48 11.43
C GLY A 687 20.84 17.00 10.30
N ALA A 688 21.21 17.86 9.34
CA ALA A 688 22.15 17.51 8.29
C ALA A 688 23.54 17.15 8.85
N ASN A 689 23.97 15.91 8.64
CA ASN A 689 25.29 15.44 9.07
C ASN A 689 25.96 14.64 7.94
N PRO A 690 26.82 15.28 7.13
CA PRO A 690 27.46 14.59 6.01
C PRO A 690 28.50 13.56 6.45
N TRP A 691 29.09 13.72 7.63
CA TRP A 691 30.12 12.81 8.17
C TRP A 691 29.53 11.43 8.47
N LYS A 692 28.31 11.41 9.03
CA LYS A 692 27.53 10.18 9.22
C LYS A 692 27.32 9.44 7.89
N ALA A 693 27.07 10.15 6.80
CA ALA A 693 26.91 9.52 5.49
C ALA A 693 28.23 8.93 4.97
N VAL A 694 29.35 9.64 5.11
CA VAL A 694 30.69 9.12 4.75
C VAL A 694 31.04 7.86 5.54
N GLU A 695 30.81 7.87 6.85
CA GLU A 695 31.06 6.71 7.72
C GLU A 695 30.17 5.51 7.36
N GLN A 696 28.89 5.75 7.04
CA GLN A 696 27.97 4.70 6.63
C GLN A 696 28.30 4.13 5.24
N ILE A 697 28.86 4.90 4.32
CA ILE A 697 29.37 4.36 3.05
C ILE A 697 30.51 3.37 3.33
N ASN A 698 31.45 3.74 4.20
CA ASN A 698 32.57 2.87 4.57
C ASN A 698 32.12 1.61 5.32
N SER A 699 31.22 1.73 6.29
CA SER A 699 30.82 0.62 7.15
C SER A 699 29.72 -0.28 6.54
N LYS A 700 28.66 0.32 5.97
CA LYS A 700 27.50 -0.44 5.45
C LYS A 700 27.67 -0.86 4.00
N LEU A 701 28.18 0.01 3.13
CA LEU A 701 28.40 -0.33 1.71
C LEU A 701 29.75 -1.01 1.47
N LYS A 702 30.66 -0.92 2.47
CA LYS A 702 32.02 -1.47 2.42
C LYS A 702 32.82 -0.92 1.24
N ILE A 703 32.65 0.37 0.96
CA ILE A 703 33.37 1.08 -0.08
C ILE A 703 34.30 2.08 0.62
N PRO A 704 35.62 2.02 0.41
CA PRO A 704 36.53 3.07 0.85
C PRO A 704 36.06 4.42 0.29
N ALA A 705 35.68 5.32 1.18
CA ALA A 705 35.11 6.61 0.82
C ALA A 705 35.68 7.72 1.69
N ALA A 706 36.03 8.84 1.07
CA ALA A 706 36.43 10.05 1.79
C ALA A 706 35.82 11.29 1.15
N ALA A 707 35.51 12.26 1.99
CA ALA A 707 35.04 13.56 1.55
C ALA A 707 36.18 14.31 0.86
N ILE A 708 35.90 14.88 -0.30
CA ILE A 708 36.81 15.81 -1.00
C ILE A 708 36.39 17.28 -0.80
N GLN A 709 35.35 17.50 0.00
CA GLN A 709 34.80 18.79 0.35
C GLN A 709 34.40 18.86 1.82
N ILE A 710 34.43 20.06 2.39
CA ILE A 710 33.89 20.38 3.72
C ILE A 710 32.79 21.43 3.57
N PRO A 711 31.64 21.30 4.25
CA PRO A 711 30.59 22.31 4.17
C PRO A 711 30.96 23.58 4.95
N ILE A 712 30.59 24.73 4.42
CA ILE A 712 30.67 26.03 5.11
C ILE A 712 29.27 26.30 5.66
N GLY A 713 29.12 26.11 6.97
CA GLY A 713 27.82 26.10 7.65
C GLY A 713 27.06 24.77 7.48
N ALA A 714 25.88 24.69 8.06
CA ALA A 714 24.97 23.55 7.96
C ALA A 714 23.52 24.05 8.02
N GLU A 715 22.58 23.24 7.54
CA GLU A 715 21.15 23.56 7.57
C GLU A 715 20.88 24.91 6.86
N ASP A 716 20.13 25.82 7.47
CA ASP A 716 19.84 27.15 6.92
C ASP A 716 21.11 28.03 6.76
N GLU A 717 22.17 27.77 7.53
CA GLU A 717 23.45 28.47 7.46
C GLU A 717 24.40 27.89 6.41
N PHE A 718 23.99 26.86 5.65
CA PHE A 718 24.84 26.27 4.62
C PHE A 718 25.05 27.24 3.44
N GLU A 719 26.23 27.85 3.32
CA GLU A 719 26.52 28.88 2.32
C GLU A 719 27.41 28.41 1.17
N GLY A 720 28.23 27.38 1.40
CA GLY A 720 29.29 27.00 0.47
C GLY A 720 30.01 25.72 0.83
N VAL A 721 31.07 25.41 0.10
CA VAL A 721 31.94 24.26 0.35
C VAL A 721 33.41 24.65 0.22
N VAL A 722 34.28 24.03 1.00
CA VAL A 722 35.74 24.11 0.86
C VAL A 722 36.20 22.87 0.09
N ASP A 723 36.86 23.06 -1.05
CA ASP A 723 37.61 22.00 -1.73
C ASP A 723 38.93 21.79 -1.00
N ILE A 724 39.11 20.60 -0.42
CA ILE A 724 40.28 20.26 0.38
C ILE A 724 41.47 19.78 -0.48
N ILE A 725 41.26 19.55 -1.78
CA ILE A 725 42.34 19.21 -2.70
C ILE A 725 43.09 20.49 -3.08
N GLU A 726 42.35 21.50 -3.55
CA GLU A 726 42.95 22.80 -3.91
C GLU A 726 43.09 23.78 -2.75
N MET A 727 42.50 23.46 -1.59
CA MET A 727 42.44 24.32 -0.40
C MET A 727 41.78 25.69 -0.70
N LYS A 728 40.65 25.66 -1.41
CA LYS A 728 39.88 26.85 -1.82
C LYS A 728 38.45 26.78 -1.31
N ALA A 729 37.91 27.92 -0.88
CA ALA A 729 36.51 28.05 -0.49
C ALA A 729 35.66 28.49 -1.69
N MET A 730 34.49 27.85 -1.87
CA MET A 730 33.51 28.15 -2.91
C MET A 730 32.20 28.59 -2.27
N TYR A 731 31.76 29.80 -2.63
CA TYR A 731 30.48 30.37 -2.22
C TYR A 731 29.55 30.45 -3.43
N PHE A 732 28.28 30.10 -3.22
CA PHE A 732 27.26 30.12 -4.28
C PHE A 732 26.38 31.34 -4.12
N GLU A 733 26.63 32.36 -4.93
CA GLU A 733 25.98 33.68 -4.84
C GLU A 733 25.07 33.96 -6.04
N GLY A 734 24.18 34.95 -5.87
CA GLY A 734 23.24 35.38 -6.90
C GLY A 734 21.99 34.50 -7.01
N PRO A 735 21.06 34.86 -7.91
CA PRO A 735 19.81 34.11 -8.09
C PRO A 735 20.13 32.67 -8.51
N ARG A 736 19.57 31.69 -7.77
CA ARG A 736 19.75 30.24 -8.01
C ARG A 736 21.22 29.78 -8.01
N GLY A 737 22.10 30.47 -7.26
CA GLY A 737 23.52 30.06 -7.12
C GLY A 737 24.33 30.13 -8.42
N THR A 738 23.94 30.96 -9.39
CA THR A 738 24.56 31.04 -10.72
C THR A 738 25.96 31.67 -10.73
N LYS A 739 26.33 32.43 -9.69
CA LYS A 739 27.68 33.01 -9.55
C LYS A 739 28.45 32.24 -8.49
N VAL A 740 29.42 31.42 -8.91
CA VAL A 740 30.34 30.73 -8.01
C VAL A 740 31.51 31.66 -7.71
N ARG A 741 31.63 32.11 -6.45
CA ARG A 741 32.79 32.89 -5.98
C ARG A 741 33.79 31.93 -5.34
N VAL A 742 34.93 31.74 -5.99
CA VAL A 742 36.05 30.94 -5.48
C VAL A 742 37.07 31.87 -4.83
N THR A 743 37.49 31.54 -3.61
CA THR A 743 38.51 32.29 -2.85
C THR A 743 39.60 31.37 -2.32
N ASP A 744 40.86 31.83 -2.40
CA ASP A 744 42.02 31.09 -1.88
C ASP A 744 42.11 31.11 -0.34
N GLN A 745 41.24 31.86 0.34
CA GLN A 745 41.18 31.93 1.80
C GLN A 745 40.10 30.99 2.33
N VAL A 746 40.52 29.93 3.02
CA VAL A 746 39.62 29.06 3.81
C VAL A 746 39.20 29.80 5.09
N PRO A 747 37.93 29.74 5.51
CA PRO A 747 37.49 30.33 6.77
C PRO A 747 38.36 29.87 7.96
N ALA A 748 38.76 30.81 8.82
CA ALA A 748 39.73 30.54 9.90
C ALA A 748 39.27 29.44 10.86
N ASN A 749 37.95 29.33 11.08
CA ASN A 749 37.33 28.28 11.90
C ASN A 749 37.36 26.89 11.26
N LEU A 750 37.57 26.78 9.94
CA LEU A 750 37.61 25.52 9.19
C LEU A 750 39.02 25.12 8.73
N GLN A 751 40.03 25.97 8.92
CA GLN A 751 41.36 25.75 8.35
C GLN A 751 42.06 24.51 8.94
N GLU A 752 42.03 24.34 10.26
CA GLU A 752 42.60 23.16 10.94
C GLU A 752 41.85 21.89 10.57
N PHE A 753 40.51 21.96 10.55
CA PHE A 753 39.65 20.85 10.17
C PHE A 753 39.84 20.45 8.68
N ALA A 754 40.07 21.41 7.79
CA ALA A 754 40.39 21.15 6.39
C ALA A 754 41.74 20.45 6.21
N ALA A 755 42.76 20.85 6.97
CA ALA A 755 44.05 20.16 6.97
C ALA A 755 43.93 18.71 7.46
N GLU A 756 43.18 18.49 8.55
CA GLU A 756 42.89 17.14 9.09
C GLU A 756 42.20 16.25 8.05
N LYS A 757 41.13 16.73 7.41
CA LYS A 757 40.40 15.94 6.41
C LYS A 757 41.18 15.73 5.12
N ARG A 758 42.03 16.68 4.73
CA ARG A 758 42.95 16.48 3.60
C ARG A 758 43.96 15.37 3.90
N GLN A 759 44.52 15.34 5.11
CA GLN A 759 45.42 14.27 5.54
C GLN A 759 44.70 12.92 5.54
N PHE A 760 43.50 12.85 6.10
CA PHE A 760 42.68 11.64 6.10
C PHE A 760 42.33 11.15 4.68
N LEU A 761 42.10 12.06 3.74
CA LEU A 761 41.89 11.72 2.32
C LEU A 761 43.15 11.05 1.73
N ILE A 762 44.34 11.60 2.00
CA ILE A 762 45.61 11.04 1.50
C ILE A 762 45.85 9.64 2.10
N GLU A 763 45.61 9.46 3.40
CA GLU A 763 45.68 8.16 4.07
C GLU A 763 44.74 7.14 3.44
N LYS A 764 43.49 7.53 3.19
CA LYS A 764 42.50 6.66 2.54
C LYS A 764 42.87 6.34 1.09
N LEU A 765 43.53 7.25 0.37
CA LEU A 765 44.02 7.00 -0.98
C LEU A 765 45.24 6.07 -0.98
N ALA A 766 46.13 6.18 0.02
CA ALA A 766 47.26 5.26 0.20
C ALA A 766 46.80 3.80 0.42
N ASP A 767 45.63 3.58 1.02
CA ASP A 767 45.05 2.23 1.19
C ASP A 767 44.64 1.59 -0.16
N VAL A 768 44.44 2.36 -1.24
CA VAL A 768 43.77 1.91 -2.47
C VAL A 768 44.52 2.21 -3.78
N ASP A 769 45.48 3.14 -3.78
CA ASP A 769 46.30 3.55 -4.92
C ASP A 769 47.80 3.44 -4.61
N ASP A 770 48.50 2.65 -5.42
CA ASP A 770 49.90 2.28 -5.16
C ASP A 770 50.85 3.49 -5.25
N GLU A 771 50.61 4.46 -6.13
CA GLU A 771 51.45 5.66 -6.28
C GLU A 771 51.37 6.54 -5.02
N ILE A 772 50.17 6.73 -4.48
CA ILE A 772 49.99 7.47 -3.23
C ILE A 772 50.53 6.68 -2.03
N ALA A 773 50.41 5.36 -2.03
CA ALA A 773 50.97 4.51 -0.98
C ALA A 773 52.49 4.67 -0.85
N GLU A 774 53.21 4.67 -1.97
CA GLU A 774 54.66 4.89 -2.00
C GLU A 774 55.04 6.28 -1.45
N LEU A 775 54.38 7.34 -1.94
CA LEU A 775 54.62 8.70 -1.46
C LEU A 775 54.34 8.86 0.04
N TYR A 776 53.25 8.25 0.52
CA TYR A 776 52.86 8.29 1.93
C TYR A 776 53.87 7.56 2.83
N LEU A 777 54.35 6.38 2.42
CA LEU A 777 55.37 5.60 3.14
C LEU A 777 56.73 6.31 3.20
N ASP A 778 57.07 7.07 2.16
CA ASP A 778 58.28 7.88 2.08
C ASP A 778 58.15 9.25 2.78
N GLU A 779 57.04 9.50 3.48
CA GLU A 779 56.71 10.78 4.13
C GLU A 779 56.74 11.99 3.16
N GLN A 780 56.45 11.75 1.87
CA GLN A 780 56.36 12.78 0.84
C GLN A 780 54.92 13.23 0.61
N GLU A 781 54.68 14.54 0.64
CA GLU A 781 53.34 15.09 0.44
C GLU A 781 52.96 15.09 -1.07
N PRO A 782 51.87 14.41 -1.48
CA PRO A 782 51.49 14.33 -2.88
C PRO A 782 50.99 15.69 -3.41
N THR A 783 51.32 15.97 -4.68
CA THR A 783 50.83 17.18 -5.35
C THR A 783 49.34 17.09 -5.65
N ASN A 784 48.64 18.23 -5.78
CA ASN A 784 47.20 18.26 -6.08
C ASN A 784 46.85 17.51 -7.38
N ALA A 785 47.74 17.53 -8.37
CA ALA A 785 47.57 16.79 -9.62
C ALA A 785 47.65 15.26 -9.40
N GLN A 786 48.59 14.81 -8.56
CA GLN A 786 48.71 13.40 -8.17
C GLN A 786 47.49 12.94 -7.37
N ILE A 787 46.99 13.76 -6.43
CA ILE A 787 45.77 13.44 -5.67
C ILE A 787 44.57 13.27 -6.61
N LYS A 788 44.33 14.22 -7.53
CA LYS A 788 43.23 14.11 -8.51
C LYS A 788 43.37 12.87 -9.42
N ALA A 789 44.60 12.57 -9.87
CA ALA A 789 44.88 11.41 -10.69
C ALA A 789 44.62 10.09 -9.93
N ALA A 790 45.05 10.00 -8.67
CA ALA A 790 44.81 8.84 -7.81
C ALA A 790 43.32 8.63 -7.54
N ILE A 791 42.57 9.70 -7.21
CA ILE A 791 41.10 9.63 -7.05
C ILE A 791 40.47 9.08 -8.33
N ARG A 792 40.86 9.59 -9.51
CA ARG A 792 40.31 9.11 -10.79
C ARG A 792 40.61 7.62 -11.01
N ARG A 793 41.88 7.19 -10.87
CA ARG A 793 42.27 5.79 -11.05
C ARG A 793 41.51 4.86 -10.10
N ALA A 794 41.46 5.21 -8.82
CA ALA A 794 40.78 4.43 -7.79
C ALA A 794 39.26 4.40 -7.98
N THR A 795 38.66 5.50 -8.49
CA THR A 795 37.23 5.57 -8.82
C THR A 795 36.88 4.64 -9.98
N ILE A 796 37.62 4.73 -11.10
CA ILE A 796 37.41 3.87 -12.28
C ILE A 796 37.63 2.39 -11.92
N ALA A 797 38.62 2.11 -11.06
CA ALA A 797 38.87 0.77 -10.53
C ALA A 797 37.83 0.29 -9.49
N ARG A 798 36.83 1.12 -9.13
CA ARG A 798 35.80 0.85 -8.11
C ARG A 798 36.34 0.59 -6.70
N LYS A 799 37.60 0.98 -6.43
CA LYS A 799 38.26 0.81 -5.13
C LYS A 799 37.99 1.98 -4.18
N PHE A 800 37.60 3.14 -4.71
CA PHE A 800 37.34 4.35 -3.95
C PHE A 800 36.12 5.09 -4.50
N THR A 801 35.38 5.78 -3.63
CA THR A 801 34.37 6.76 -4.06
C THR A 801 34.66 8.13 -3.44
N PRO A 802 34.88 9.18 -4.25
CA PRO A 802 34.95 10.54 -3.72
C PRO A 802 33.55 10.97 -3.26
N VAL A 803 33.49 11.64 -2.11
CA VAL A 803 32.24 12.15 -1.53
C VAL A 803 32.18 13.67 -1.62
N MET A 804 31.14 14.16 -2.29
CA MET A 804 30.81 15.56 -2.52
C MET A 804 29.59 15.96 -1.69
N MET A 805 29.38 17.26 -1.47
CA MET A 805 28.29 17.74 -0.61
C MET A 805 27.57 18.94 -1.23
N GLY A 806 26.25 19.04 -1.03
CA GLY A 806 25.47 20.18 -1.49
C GLY A 806 23.99 20.12 -1.14
N SER A 807 23.25 21.10 -1.65
CA SER A 807 21.78 21.14 -1.58
C SER A 807 21.22 21.54 -2.93
N ALA A 808 20.52 20.60 -3.57
CA ALA A 808 19.81 20.86 -4.82
C ALA A 808 18.60 21.78 -4.65
N LEU A 809 17.97 21.79 -3.47
CA LEU A 809 16.83 22.67 -3.19
C LEU A 809 17.28 24.11 -2.97
N ALA A 810 18.36 24.31 -2.23
CA ALA A 810 18.96 25.61 -1.99
C ALA A 810 19.86 26.10 -3.15
N ASP A 811 19.97 25.33 -4.23
CA ASP A 811 20.75 25.65 -5.43
C ASP A 811 22.25 25.85 -5.14
N LYS A 812 22.84 24.99 -4.30
CA LYS A 812 24.24 25.04 -3.82
C LYS A 812 24.96 23.70 -4.03
N GLY A 813 26.20 23.72 -4.52
CA GLY A 813 27.06 22.53 -4.61
C GLY A 813 26.84 21.60 -5.81
N ILE A 814 26.00 21.97 -6.79
CA ILE A 814 25.76 21.16 -8.00
C ILE A 814 26.87 21.34 -9.04
N GLN A 815 27.37 22.55 -9.23
CA GLN A 815 28.43 22.83 -10.21
C GLN A 815 29.75 22.08 -9.88
N PRO A 816 30.22 22.05 -8.62
CA PRO A 816 31.37 21.23 -8.28
C PRO A 816 31.12 19.73 -8.50
N MET A 817 29.89 19.26 -8.29
CA MET A 817 29.50 17.87 -8.59
C MET A 817 29.64 17.57 -10.09
N LEU A 818 29.22 18.47 -10.97
CA LEU A 818 29.44 18.35 -12.42
C LEU A 818 30.93 18.37 -12.78
N ASP A 819 31.72 19.21 -12.12
CA ASP A 819 33.17 19.22 -12.32
C ASP A 819 33.83 17.89 -11.90
N ALA A 820 33.35 17.28 -10.81
CA ALA A 820 33.79 15.97 -10.33
C ALA A 820 33.35 14.81 -11.25
N VAL A 821 32.17 14.91 -11.88
CA VAL A 821 31.76 13.97 -12.94
C VAL A 821 32.78 13.99 -14.09
N CYS A 822 33.19 15.18 -14.53
CA CYS A 822 34.20 15.30 -15.58
C CYS A 822 35.57 14.76 -15.12
N ASP A 823 36.00 15.08 -13.89
CA ASP A 823 37.33 14.74 -13.36
C ASP A 823 37.51 13.28 -12.98
N TYR A 824 36.49 12.62 -12.42
CA TYR A 824 36.67 11.33 -11.76
C TYR A 824 35.88 10.19 -12.42
N LEU A 825 34.77 10.46 -13.11
CA LEU A 825 34.05 9.42 -13.84
C LEU A 825 34.69 9.11 -15.21
N PRO A 826 34.57 7.85 -15.68
CA PRO A 826 35.20 7.40 -16.90
C PRO A 826 34.52 7.98 -18.13
N ASN A 827 35.27 7.96 -19.24
CA ASN A 827 34.69 8.08 -20.57
C ASN A 827 34.42 6.67 -21.16
N PRO A 828 33.70 6.56 -22.30
CA PRO A 828 33.35 5.25 -22.87
C PRO A 828 34.55 4.36 -23.22
N GLY A 829 35.72 4.95 -23.48
CA GLY A 829 36.95 4.24 -23.82
C GLY A 829 37.73 3.69 -22.62
N GLN A 830 37.32 4.02 -21.39
CA GLN A 830 37.99 3.61 -20.15
C GLN A 830 37.28 2.46 -19.43
N ILE A 831 36.09 2.08 -19.91
CA ILE A 831 35.33 0.94 -19.40
C ILE A 831 35.45 -0.22 -20.38
N GLU A 832 35.79 -1.39 -19.85
CA GLU A 832 35.80 -2.63 -20.61
C GLU A 832 34.37 -3.13 -20.83
N ASN A 833 33.88 -3.02 -22.06
CA ASN A 833 32.59 -3.56 -22.46
C ASN A 833 32.78 -4.86 -23.22
N THR A 834 31.98 -5.88 -22.92
CA THR A 834 32.09 -7.20 -23.54
C THR A 834 30.78 -7.66 -24.20
N ALA A 835 30.92 -8.45 -25.25
CA ALA A 835 29.87 -9.20 -25.93
C ALA A 835 30.19 -10.70 -25.92
N LEU A 836 29.22 -11.52 -26.32
CA LEU A 836 29.32 -12.97 -26.42
C LEU A 836 29.23 -13.39 -27.90
N ASP A 837 30.16 -14.22 -28.35
CA ASP A 837 30.17 -14.76 -29.71
C ASP A 837 29.33 -16.06 -29.81
N LYS A 838 28.19 -15.98 -30.48
CA LYS A 838 27.26 -17.13 -30.63
C LYS A 838 27.87 -18.29 -31.40
N THR A 839 28.84 -18.04 -32.28
CA THR A 839 29.46 -19.11 -33.08
C THR A 839 30.52 -19.88 -32.32
N LYS A 840 31.05 -19.28 -31.24
CA LYS A 840 32.08 -19.87 -30.37
C LYS A 840 31.54 -20.26 -29.00
N GLY A 841 30.28 -20.65 -28.91
CA GLY A 841 29.67 -21.09 -27.65
C GLY A 841 29.63 -19.99 -26.58
N GLU A 842 29.34 -18.75 -26.99
CA GLU A 842 29.22 -17.57 -26.11
C GLU A 842 30.54 -17.15 -25.43
N GLU A 843 31.68 -17.36 -26.11
CA GLU A 843 32.97 -16.82 -25.66
C GLU A 843 32.93 -15.29 -25.56
N THR A 844 33.48 -14.75 -24.46
CA THR A 844 33.53 -13.32 -24.19
C THR A 844 34.50 -12.59 -25.12
N VAL A 845 34.02 -11.55 -25.79
CA VAL A 845 34.80 -10.69 -26.71
C VAL A 845 34.73 -9.24 -26.23
N ALA A 846 35.88 -8.59 -26.10
CA ALA A 846 35.94 -7.16 -25.75
C ALA A 846 35.52 -6.28 -26.93
N LEU A 847 34.70 -5.27 -26.66
CA LEU A 847 34.27 -4.25 -27.60
C LEU A 847 35.13 -3.00 -27.45
N VAL A 848 35.51 -2.40 -28.57
CA VAL A 848 36.29 -1.15 -28.60
C VAL A 848 35.40 -0.03 -29.16
N PRO A 849 35.25 1.11 -28.46
CA PRO A 849 34.40 2.20 -28.91
C PRO A 849 35.06 2.98 -30.04
N TYR A 850 35.10 2.38 -31.23
CA TYR A 850 35.68 2.97 -32.42
C TYR A 850 34.66 2.98 -33.57
N ASN A 851 34.41 4.17 -34.12
CA ASN A 851 33.45 4.40 -35.20
C ASN A 851 33.72 3.56 -36.47
N SER A 852 34.98 3.21 -36.76
CA SER A 852 35.34 2.45 -37.98
C SER A 852 35.12 0.94 -37.85
N LEU A 853 34.80 0.42 -36.66
CA LEU A 853 34.50 -0.99 -36.45
C LEU A 853 33.08 -1.35 -36.88
N PRO A 854 32.76 -2.65 -37.07
CA PRO A 854 31.40 -3.08 -37.36
C PRO A 854 30.44 -2.74 -36.21
N PHE A 855 29.20 -2.37 -36.56
CA PHE A 855 28.24 -1.86 -35.58
C PHE A 855 27.80 -2.93 -34.56
N VAL A 856 27.82 -2.57 -33.28
CA VAL A 856 27.13 -3.28 -32.20
C VAL A 856 26.46 -2.26 -31.28
N GLY A 857 25.15 -2.41 -31.11
CA GLY A 857 24.36 -1.59 -30.20
C GLY A 857 23.36 -2.41 -29.40
N LEU A 858 23.06 -1.95 -28.19
CA LEU A 858 22.10 -2.58 -27.27
C LEU A 858 20.85 -1.73 -27.15
N ALA A 859 19.69 -2.31 -27.46
CA ALA A 859 18.42 -1.69 -27.13
C ALA A 859 18.11 -1.90 -25.65
N PHE A 860 18.01 -0.83 -24.87
CA PHE A 860 17.81 -0.93 -23.43
C PHE A 860 16.46 -0.39 -22.98
N LYS A 861 15.92 0.67 -23.60
CA LYS A 861 14.60 1.21 -23.27
C LYS A 861 13.69 1.21 -24.49
N LEU A 862 12.43 0.84 -24.29
CA LEU A 862 11.37 0.96 -25.29
C LEU A 862 10.35 1.97 -24.78
N GLU A 863 9.88 2.82 -25.68
CA GLU A 863 8.88 3.83 -25.36
C GLU A 863 7.96 3.96 -26.57
N GLU A 864 6.64 3.98 -26.39
CA GLU A 864 5.71 4.19 -27.49
C GLU A 864 5.04 5.54 -27.30
N ASN A 865 5.18 6.40 -28.30
CA ASN A 865 4.55 7.71 -28.32
C ASN A 865 3.52 7.79 -29.46
N ASN A 866 2.86 8.93 -29.59
CA ASN A 866 1.88 9.16 -30.65
C ASN A 866 2.44 9.03 -32.09
N TYR A 867 3.76 9.05 -32.24
CA TYR A 867 4.48 8.92 -33.53
C TYR A 867 5.01 7.49 -33.77
N GLY A 868 4.79 6.57 -32.84
CA GLY A 868 5.18 5.16 -32.90
C GLY A 868 6.19 4.74 -31.83
N GLN A 869 6.68 3.51 -31.96
CA GLN A 869 7.65 2.94 -31.03
C GLN A 869 9.05 3.56 -31.24
N LEU A 870 9.57 4.15 -30.17
CA LEU A 870 10.95 4.56 -29.96
C LEU A 870 11.72 3.44 -29.27
N THR A 871 12.90 3.14 -29.79
CA THR A 871 13.85 2.19 -29.20
C THR A 871 15.14 2.94 -28.87
N TYR A 872 15.49 3.02 -27.58
CA TYR A 872 16.73 3.63 -27.13
C TYR A 872 17.87 2.63 -27.24
N ILE A 873 18.93 3.02 -27.96
CA ILE A 873 20.09 2.21 -28.28
C ILE A 873 21.34 2.87 -27.74
N ARG A 874 22.13 2.10 -26.99
CA ARG A 874 23.53 2.41 -26.64
C ARG A 874 24.44 1.85 -27.74
N VAL A 875 25.24 2.70 -28.39
CA VAL A 875 26.20 2.27 -29.41
C VAL A 875 27.54 1.97 -28.74
N TYR A 876 27.99 0.72 -28.79
CA TYR A 876 29.27 0.30 -28.18
C TYR A 876 30.43 0.34 -29.15
N GLN A 877 30.20 -0.03 -30.42
CA GLN A 877 31.21 0.05 -31.48
C GLN A 877 30.55 0.33 -32.83
N GLY A 878 31.32 0.89 -33.75
CA GLY A 878 30.85 1.32 -35.06
C GLY A 878 29.97 2.58 -35.02
N THR A 879 29.29 2.84 -36.13
CA THR A 879 28.45 4.04 -36.30
C THR A 879 27.07 3.65 -36.81
N LEU A 880 26.05 4.29 -36.24
CA LEU A 880 24.66 4.14 -36.68
C LEU A 880 24.27 5.30 -37.58
N SER A 881 24.03 5.04 -38.86
CA SER A 881 23.59 6.06 -39.82
C SER A 881 22.14 5.85 -40.26
N LYS A 882 21.44 6.95 -40.55
CA LYS A 882 20.07 6.91 -41.07
C LYS A 882 19.99 6.10 -42.38
N GLY A 883 19.01 5.21 -42.47
CA GLY A 883 18.73 4.37 -43.64
C GLY A 883 19.50 3.04 -43.68
N THR A 884 20.41 2.80 -42.73
CA THR A 884 21.15 1.53 -42.61
C THR A 884 20.24 0.37 -42.23
N TYR A 885 20.68 -0.84 -42.54
CA TYR A 885 20.03 -2.07 -42.11
C TYR A 885 20.83 -2.70 -40.97
N LEU A 886 20.14 -3.01 -39.88
CA LEU A 886 20.67 -3.75 -38.75
C LEU A 886 20.01 -5.13 -38.67
N TYR A 887 20.66 -6.03 -37.93
CA TYR A 887 20.14 -7.35 -37.65
C TYR A 887 19.98 -7.50 -36.14
N ASN A 888 18.79 -7.94 -35.71
CA ASN A 888 18.55 -8.29 -34.33
C ASN A 888 19.17 -9.67 -34.07
N SER A 889 20.18 -9.73 -33.21
CA SER A 889 20.93 -10.95 -32.92
C SER A 889 20.07 -12.09 -32.37
N ARG A 890 18.98 -11.81 -31.65
CA ARG A 890 18.12 -12.84 -31.04
C ARG A 890 17.13 -13.44 -32.03
N THR A 891 16.59 -12.62 -32.91
CA THR A 891 15.54 -13.04 -33.86
C THR A 891 16.04 -13.24 -35.29
N ASP A 892 17.29 -12.87 -35.57
CA ASP A 892 17.91 -12.79 -36.90
C ASP A 892 17.11 -11.96 -37.92
N LYS A 893 16.19 -11.11 -37.42
CA LYS A 893 15.38 -10.25 -38.27
C LYS A 893 16.17 -9.02 -38.69
N LYS A 894 16.13 -8.74 -39.99
CA LYS A 894 16.70 -7.54 -40.59
C LYS A 894 15.74 -6.36 -40.42
N VAL A 895 16.22 -5.26 -39.83
CA VAL A 895 15.46 -4.04 -39.57
C VAL A 895 16.15 -2.86 -40.27
N ARG A 896 15.36 -1.99 -40.90
CA ARG A 896 15.88 -0.74 -41.49
C ARG A 896 15.68 0.40 -40.51
N ILE A 897 16.69 1.25 -40.33
CA ILE A 897 16.61 2.42 -39.44
C ILE A 897 16.13 3.64 -40.21
N PRO A 898 14.86 4.09 -40.05
CA PRO A 898 14.30 5.16 -40.86
C PRO A 898 14.74 6.56 -40.38
N ARG A 899 14.91 6.72 -39.07
CA ARG A 899 15.13 8.00 -38.39
C ARG A 899 15.84 7.74 -37.07
N ILE A 900 16.81 8.60 -36.75
CA ILE A 900 17.57 8.58 -35.50
C ILE A 900 17.35 9.94 -34.84
N VAL A 901 17.08 9.93 -33.53
CA VAL A 901 16.88 11.14 -32.75
C VAL A 901 17.68 11.08 -31.45
N ARG A 902 18.15 12.24 -30.99
CA ARG A 902 18.59 12.44 -29.62
C ARG A 902 17.41 12.96 -28.80
N MET A 903 17.18 12.33 -27.66
CA MET A 903 16.05 12.65 -26.79
C MET A 903 16.49 13.63 -25.72
N HIS A 904 15.68 14.65 -25.49
CA HIS A 904 15.79 15.56 -24.35
C HIS A 904 14.46 15.57 -23.60
N SER A 905 14.27 14.61 -22.69
CA SER A 905 12.96 14.32 -22.10
C SER A 905 11.92 14.09 -23.20
N ASN A 906 11.04 15.05 -23.46
CA ASN A 906 9.97 14.99 -24.47
C ASN A 906 10.30 15.68 -25.82
N GLU A 907 11.42 16.39 -25.91
CA GLU A 907 11.86 17.07 -27.14
C GLU A 907 12.80 16.17 -27.95
N MET A 908 12.64 16.17 -29.27
CA MET A 908 13.40 15.32 -30.20
C MET A 908 14.30 16.16 -31.10
N GLU A 909 15.59 15.84 -31.12
CA GLU A 909 16.56 16.41 -32.06
C GLU A 909 16.92 15.37 -33.13
N ASP A 910 16.65 15.69 -34.40
CA ASP A 910 16.99 14.82 -35.53
C ASP A 910 18.49 14.80 -35.81
N VAL A 911 19.07 13.60 -35.85
CA VAL A 911 20.48 13.38 -36.19
C VAL A 911 20.63 12.40 -37.36
N ASN A 912 21.66 12.62 -38.18
CA ASN A 912 21.92 11.76 -39.34
C ASN A 912 22.73 10.52 -38.98
N GLU A 913 23.62 10.64 -38.00
CA GLU A 913 24.50 9.57 -37.53
C GLU A 913 24.82 9.71 -36.04
N VAL A 914 25.13 8.58 -35.41
CA VAL A 914 25.50 8.47 -33.99
C VAL A 914 26.68 7.52 -33.87
N GLY A 915 27.75 7.96 -33.20
CA GLY A 915 28.99 7.21 -33.07
C GLY A 915 29.05 6.29 -31.84
N ALA A 916 30.15 5.54 -31.72
CA ALA A 916 30.45 4.70 -30.58
C ALA A 916 30.58 5.54 -29.30
N GLY A 917 30.04 5.03 -28.20
CA GLY A 917 30.04 5.70 -26.90
C GLY A 917 28.90 6.71 -26.70
N GLU A 918 27.92 6.77 -27.60
CA GLU A 918 26.73 7.63 -27.49
C GLU A 918 25.43 6.83 -27.28
N ILE A 919 24.36 7.54 -26.90
CA ILE A 919 23.00 7.01 -26.72
C ILE A 919 22.07 7.75 -27.69
N CYS A 920 21.20 7.01 -28.36
CA CYS A 920 20.20 7.58 -29.27
C CYS A 920 18.88 6.81 -29.21
N ALA A 921 17.83 7.35 -29.81
CA ALA A 921 16.59 6.63 -30.03
C ALA A 921 16.30 6.49 -31.54
N VAL A 922 15.70 5.36 -31.92
CA VAL A 922 15.31 5.06 -33.31
C VAL A 922 13.82 4.74 -33.40
N PHE A 923 13.21 5.12 -34.51
CA PHE A 923 11.78 4.89 -34.77
C PHE A 923 11.52 3.59 -35.52
N GLY A 924 10.42 2.93 -35.17
CA GLY A 924 9.83 1.84 -35.97
C GLY A 924 10.66 0.55 -35.96
N VAL A 925 11.47 0.35 -34.93
CA VAL A 925 12.22 -0.88 -34.69
C VAL A 925 11.44 -1.74 -33.71
N ASP A 926 10.85 -2.82 -34.22
CA ASP A 926 10.20 -3.82 -33.35
C ASP A 926 11.25 -4.73 -32.73
N CYS A 927 11.40 -4.63 -31.42
CA CYS A 927 12.32 -5.43 -30.61
C CYS A 927 11.85 -5.49 -29.15
N ALA A 928 12.55 -6.29 -28.35
CA ALA A 928 12.39 -6.32 -26.90
C ALA A 928 13.56 -5.56 -26.24
N SER A 929 13.34 -5.05 -25.02
CA SER A 929 14.42 -4.52 -24.19
C SER A 929 15.47 -5.63 -23.94
N GLY A 930 16.75 -5.29 -24.07
CA GLY A 930 17.88 -6.21 -24.01
C GLY A 930 18.33 -6.78 -25.36
N ASP A 931 17.61 -6.53 -26.46
CA ASP A 931 18.01 -7.01 -27.78
C ASP A 931 19.29 -6.31 -28.28
N THR A 932 20.23 -7.10 -28.80
CA THR A 932 21.46 -6.59 -29.43
C THR A 932 21.28 -6.50 -30.93
N PHE A 933 21.66 -5.35 -31.51
CA PHE A 933 21.69 -5.09 -32.93
C PHE A 933 23.12 -5.07 -33.47
N THR A 934 23.34 -5.76 -34.59
CA THR A 934 24.61 -5.76 -35.32
C THR A 934 24.42 -5.36 -36.79
N ASP A 935 25.52 -5.17 -37.52
CA ASP A 935 25.52 -4.96 -38.97
C ASP A 935 25.19 -6.23 -39.79
N GLY A 936 25.05 -7.38 -39.12
CA GLY A 936 24.80 -8.70 -39.71
C GLY A 936 26.06 -9.49 -40.09
N GLY A 937 27.25 -8.87 -40.00
CA GLY A 937 28.53 -9.55 -40.17
C GLY A 937 29.04 -10.19 -38.89
N LEU A 938 28.70 -9.59 -37.73
CA LEU A 938 29.12 -10.06 -36.42
C LEU A 938 28.04 -10.92 -35.74
N PRO A 939 28.37 -12.17 -35.32
CA PRO A 939 27.48 -13.04 -34.56
C PRO A 939 27.48 -12.72 -33.04
N TYR A 940 27.55 -11.44 -32.70
CA TYR A 940 27.68 -10.98 -31.32
C TYR A 940 26.32 -10.74 -30.68
N THR A 941 26.22 -11.05 -29.39
CA THR A 941 25.12 -10.66 -28.52
C THR A 941 25.68 -10.09 -27.24
N MET A 942 25.05 -9.05 -26.69
CA MET A 942 25.39 -8.58 -25.36
C MET A 942 24.86 -9.58 -24.31
N SER A 943 25.48 -9.56 -23.13
CA SER A 943 24.96 -10.28 -21.97
C SER A 943 23.55 -9.81 -21.62
N SER A 944 22.68 -10.76 -21.25
CA SER A 944 21.34 -10.44 -20.76
C SER A 944 21.42 -9.64 -19.46
N MET A 945 20.53 -8.67 -19.30
CA MET A 945 20.36 -8.00 -18.01
C MET A 945 19.76 -8.96 -16.98
N PHE A 946 20.01 -8.69 -15.71
CA PHE A 946 19.36 -9.42 -14.63
C PHE A 946 17.88 -9.00 -14.56
N VAL A 947 16.98 -9.96 -14.70
CA VAL A 947 15.53 -9.76 -14.55
C VAL A 947 15.12 -10.46 -13.26
N PRO A 948 14.73 -9.70 -12.21
CA PRO A 948 14.21 -10.29 -10.99
C PRO A 948 12.91 -11.06 -11.25
N ASP A 949 12.62 -12.06 -10.41
CA ASP A 949 11.33 -12.74 -10.47
C ASP A 949 10.20 -11.89 -9.89
N ALA A 950 9.02 -12.02 -10.49
CA ALA A 950 7.83 -11.33 -10.04
C ALA A 950 7.37 -11.89 -8.68
N VAL A 951 7.16 -10.99 -7.71
CA VAL A 951 6.82 -11.34 -6.32
C VAL A 951 5.33 -11.16 -5.99
N MET A 952 4.55 -10.57 -6.90
CA MET A 952 3.12 -10.33 -6.71
C MET A 952 2.34 -10.68 -7.98
N SER A 953 1.14 -11.25 -7.81
CA SER A 953 0.23 -11.57 -8.90
C SER A 953 -1.19 -11.09 -8.61
N LEU A 954 -1.88 -10.63 -9.64
CA LEU A 954 -3.27 -10.18 -9.61
C LEU A 954 -4.05 -10.79 -10.77
N SER A 955 -5.29 -11.18 -10.52
CA SER A 955 -6.27 -11.47 -11.57
C SER A 955 -6.74 -10.15 -12.17
N ILE A 956 -6.82 -10.07 -13.49
CA ILE A 956 -7.28 -8.88 -14.21
C ILE A 956 -8.25 -9.26 -15.33
N LYS A 957 -9.32 -8.48 -15.46
CA LYS A 957 -10.27 -8.62 -16.58
C LYS A 957 -10.77 -7.26 -17.06
N PRO A 958 -10.97 -7.06 -18.37
CA PRO A 958 -11.63 -5.85 -18.86
C PRO A 958 -13.08 -5.81 -18.36
N LYS A 959 -13.53 -4.65 -17.91
CA LYS A 959 -14.89 -4.43 -17.40
C LYS A 959 -15.95 -4.61 -18.48
N ARG A 960 -15.60 -4.32 -19.74
CA ARG A 960 -16.46 -4.49 -20.92
C ARG A 960 -15.81 -5.47 -21.89
N THR A 961 -16.60 -6.40 -22.44
CA THR A 961 -16.11 -7.39 -23.42
C THR A 961 -15.59 -6.74 -24.72
N GLY A 962 -16.12 -5.57 -25.10
CA GLY A 962 -15.69 -4.83 -26.29
C GLY A 962 -14.26 -4.27 -26.22
N ASP A 963 -13.64 -4.22 -25.03
CA ASP A 963 -12.28 -3.70 -24.83
C ASP A 963 -11.19 -4.80 -24.94
N ALA A 964 -11.57 -6.06 -25.21
CA ALA A 964 -10.67 -7.22 -25.22
C ALA A 964 -9.49 -7.10 -26.20
N ASP A 965 -9.70 -6.50 -27.38
CA ASP A 965 -8.65 -6.30 -28.37
C ASP A 965 -7.60 -5.28 -27.90
N ASN A 966 -8.05 -4.18 -27.29
CA ASN A 966 -7.15 -3.16 -26.74
C ASN A 966 -6.40 -3.70 -25.53
N PHE A 967 -7.09 -4.45 -24.67
CA PHE A 967 -6.48 -5.16 -23.55
C PHE A 967 -5.35 -6.10 -24.01
N SER A 968 -5.61 -6.95 -25.01
CA SER A 968 -4.62 -7.90 -25.53
C SER A 968 -3.42 -7.20 -26.19
N LYS A 969 -3.65 -6.09 -26.91
CA LYS A 969 -2.56 -5.29 -27.48
C LYS A 969 -1.69 -4.65 -26.40
N ALA A 970 -2.31 -4.11 -25.35
CA ALA A 970 -1.60 -3.48 -24.25
C ALA A 970 -0.76 -4.47 -23.45
N MET A 971 -1.30 -5.65 -23.11
CA MET A 971 -0.56 -6.70 -22.39
C MET A 971 0.71 -7.13 -23.15
N ASN A 972 0.59 -7.38 -24.46
CA ASN A 972 1.74 -7.76 -25.29
C ASN A 972 2.77 -6.62 -25.46
N ARG A 973 2.34 -5.36 -25.32
CA ARG A 973 3.26 -4.22 -25.31
C ARG A 973 4.00 -4.13 -23.99
N PHE A 974 3.28 -4.12 -22.87
CA PHE A 974 3.88 -3.99 -21.54
C PHE A 974 4.88 -5.10 -21.23
N GLN A 975 4.61 -6.35 -21.65
CA GLN A 975 5.59 -7.45 -21.54
C GLN A 975 6.89 -7.22 -22.33
N ARG A 976 6.82 -6.54 -23.49
CA ARG A 976 8.01 -6.23 -24.29
C ARG A 976 8.80 -5.04 -23.71
N GLU A 977 8.07 -4.09 -23.14
CA GLU A 977 8.61 -2.90 -22.49
C GLU A 977 9.34 -3.27 -21.18
N ASP A 978 8.77 -4.20 -20.41
CA ASP A 978 9.24 -4.61 -19.09
C ASP A 978 9.14 -6.13 -18.90
N PRO A 979 10.27 -6.85 -18.85
CA PRO A 979 10.28 -8.30 -18.70
C PRO A 979 9.92 -8.79 -17.29
N THR A 980 9.83 -7.90 -16.29
CA THR A 980 9.32 -8.26 -14.96
C THR A 980 7.79 -8.31 -14.92
N PHE A 981 7.11 -7.63 -15.85
CA PHE A 981 5.67 -7.71 -16.02
C PHE A 981 5.32 -8.96 -16.84
N ARG A 982 4.83 -10.00 -16.16
CA ARG A 982 4.44 -11.28 -16.79
C ARG A 982 2.92 -11.37 -16.88
N VAL A 983 2.42 -11.97 -17.96
CA VAL A 983 0.98 -12.23 -18.14
C VAL A 983 0.82 -13.66 -18.61
N HIS A 984 -0.07 -14.40 -17.96
CA HIS A 984 -0.46 -15.74 -18.36
C HIS A 984 -1.95 -15.94 -18.10
N VAL A 985 -2.54 -16.90 -18.80
CA VAL A 985 -3.92 -17.34 -18.54
C VAL A 985 -3.85 -18.64 -17.75
N ASP A 986 -4.48 -18.67 -16.60
CA ASP A 986 -4.55 -19.86 -15.78
C ASP A 986 -5.53 -20.87 -16.40
N ALA A 987 -5.07 -22.11 -16.60
CA ALA A 987 -5.81 -23.11 -17.34
C ALA A 987 -7.03 -23.66 -16.59
N GLU A 988 -7.08 -23.51 -15.26
CA GLU A 988 -8.15 -24.06 -14.43
C GLU A 988 -9.23 -23.02 -14.10
N SER A 989 -8.81 -21.80 -13.76
CA SER A 989 -9.71 -20.68 -13.48
C SER A 989 -10.15 -19.92 -14.73
N GLU A 990 -9.44 -20.10 -15.85
CA GLU A 990 -9.59 -19.33 -17.10
C GLU A 990 -9.40 -17.81 -16.89
N GLU A 991 -8.80 -17.40 -15.77
CA GLU A 991 -8.51 -16.00 -15.47
C GLU A 991 -7.18 -15.57 -16.09
N THR A 992 -7.12 -14.31 -16.52
CA THR A 992 -5.85 -13.69 -16.92
C THR A 992 -5.15 -13.17 -15.67
N ILE A 993 -3.96 -13.68 -15.41
CA ILE A 993 -3.13 -13.30 -14.26
C ILE A 993 -1.97 -12.45 -14.75
N ILE A 994 -1.81 -11.28 -14.13
CA ILE A 994 -0.65 -10.40 -14.28
C ILE A 994 0.26 -10.55 -13.05
N SER A 995 1.57 -10.60 -13.27
CA SER A 995 2.57 -10.71 -12.22
C SER A 995 3.61 -9.59 -12.36
N GLY A 996 4.08 -9.06 -11.23
CA GLY A 996 5.04 -7.96 -11.21
C GLY A 996 5.82 -7.86 -9.90
N MET A 997 6.62 -6.80 -9.77
CA MET A 997 7.56 -6.57 -8.68
C MET A 997 6.93 -6.09 -7.35
N GLY A 998 5.67 -5.70 -7.37
CA GLY A 998 4.96 -5.18 -6.20
C GLY A 998 3.58 -4.65 -6.56
N GLU A 999 2.90 -4.11 -5.55
CA GLU A 999 1.53 -3.62 -5.67
C GLU A 999 1.47 -2.33 -6.50
N LEU A 1000 2.35 -1.37 -6.18
CA LEU A 1000 2.46 -0.11 -6.93
C LEU A 1000 2.85 -0.38 -8.39
N HIS A 1001 3.70 -1.38 -8.64
CA HIS A 1001 4.05 -1.82 -9.99
C HIS A 1001 2.79 -2.15 -10.81
N LEU A 1002 1.95 -3.05 -10.28
CA LEU A 1002 0.76 -3.54 -10.98
C LEU A 1002 -0.32 -2.45 -11.07
N GLU A 1003 -0.48 -1.63 -10.03
CA GLU A 1003 -1.40 -0.49 -10.01
C GLU A 1003 -1.09 0.50 -11.14
N VAL A 1004 0.20 0.83 -11.34
CA VAL A 1004 0.64 1.71 -12.43
C VAL A 1004 0.30 1.12 -13.79
N TYR A 1005 0.50 -0.17 -14.02
CA TYR A 1005 0.12 -0.81 -15.30
C TYR A 1005 -1.40 -0.83 -15.53
N VAL A 1006 -2.19 -1.05 -14.49
CA VAL A 1006 -3.67 -0.98 -14.57
C VAL A 1006 -4.12 0.44 -14.91
N GLU A 1007 -3.50 1.47 -14.33
CA GLU A 1007 -3.84 2.86 -14.63
C GLU A 1007 -3.35 3.26 -16.03
N ARG A 1008 -2.21 2.74 -16.50
CA ARG A 1008 -1.77 2.88 -17.90
C ARG A 1008 -2.76 2.26 -18.88
N LEU A 1009 -3.37 1.10 -18.58
CA LEU A 1009 -4.45 0.53 -19.42
C LEU A 1009 -5.64 1.48 -19.54
N LYS A 1010 -6.03 2.08 -18.41
CA LYS A 1010 -7.15 3.01 -18.34
C LYS A 1010 -6.86 4.30 -19.12
N ARG A 1011 -5.66 4.88 -18.97
CA ARG A 1011 -5.31 6.18 -19.60
C ARG A 1011 -4.86 6.04 -21.05
N GLU A 1012 -3.96 5.11 -21.36
CA GLU A 1012 -3.39 4.95 -22.70
C GLU A 1012 -4.34 4.20 -23.65
N TYR A 1013 -5.00 3.14 -23.17
CA TYR A 1013 -5.84 2.24 -23.98
C TYR A 1013 -7.34 2.41 -23.72
N LYS A 1014 -7.74 3.34 -22.84
CA LYS A 1014 -9.16 3.60 -22.48
C LYS A 1014 -9.89 2.34 -22.04
N THR A 1015 -9.17 1.42 -21.42
CA THR A 1015 -9.66 0.09 -21.05
C THR A 1015 -9.72 -0.01 -19.53
N GLU A 1016 -10.92 0.15 -18.96
CA GLU A 1016 -11.15 -0.07 -17.54
C GLU A 1016 -11.08 -1.57 -17.23
N CYS A 1017 -10.25 -1.92 -16.23
CA CYS A 1017 -10.10 -3.29 -15.79
C CYS A 1017 -10.56 -3.43 -14.33
N VAL A 1018 -11.07 -4.62 -14.01
CA VAL A 1018 -11.34 -5.05 -12.64
C VAL A 1018 -10.19 -5.96 -12.23
N THR A 1019 -9.55 -5.64 -11.11
CA THR A 1019 -8.51 -6.46 -10.51
C THR A 1019 -9.05 -7.26 -9.33
N GLY A 1020 -8.41 -8.38 -9.03
CA GLY A 1020 -8.75 -9.23 -7.89
C GLY A 1020 -7.60 -10.16 -7.52
N GLN A 1021 -7.76 -10.90 -6.43
CA GLN A 1021 -6.81 -11.95 -6.07
C GLN A 1021 -6.94 -13.11 -7.08
N PRO A 1022 -5.83 -13.68 -7.56
CA PRO A 1022 -5.86 -14.91 -8.34
C PRO A 1022 -6.59 -16.01 -7.58
N ARG A 1023 -7.44 -16.77 -8.27
CA ARG A 1023 -8.09 -17.94 -7.66
C ARG A 1023 -7.06 -18.99 -7.30
N VAL A 1024 -7.11 -19.46 -6.06
CA VAL A 1024 -6.28 -20.58 -5.60
C VAL A 1024 -6.86 -21.88 -6.13
N ALA A 1025 -6.03 -22.68 -6.79
CA ALA A 1025 -6.39 -23.99 -7.31
C ALA A 1025 -6.47 -25.04 -6.19
N TYR A 1026 -7.52 -24.99 -5.36
CA TYR A 1026 -7.79 -26.01 -4.33
C TYR A 1026 -8.06 -27.38 -4.96
N ARG A 1027 -7.89 -28.44 -4.17
CA ARG A 1027 -8.30 -29.82 -4.53
C ARG A 1027 -9.19 -30.39 -3.44
N GLU A 1028 -9.83 -31.50 -3.74
CA GLU A 1028 -10.63 -32.25 -2.78
C GLU A 1028 -10.07 -33.67 -2.67
N THR A 1029 -10.17 -34.30 -1.50
CA THR A 1029 -9.81 -35.71 -1.33
C THR A 1029 -10.59 -36.34 -0.18
N ILE A 1030 -10.38 -37.62 0.07
CA ILE A 1030 -11.00 -38.39 1.16
C ILE A 1030 -9.92 -38.87 2.14
N SER A 1031 -10.28 -39.01 3.41
CA SER A 1031 -9.33 -39.34 4.49
C SER A 1031 -9.45 -40.78 5.01
N ARG A 1032 -10.59 -41.44 4.77
CA ARG A 1032 -10.86 -42.80 5.23
C ARG A 1032 -11.73 -43.56 4.25
N ARG A 1033 -11.83 -44.87 4.45
CA ARG A 1033 -12.73 -45.73 3.69
C ARG A 1033 -14.20 -45.48 4.05
N ALA A 1034 -15.09 -45.46 3.05
CA ALA A 1034 -16.54 -45.50 3.24
C ALA A 1034 -17.19 -46.43 2.22
N ASP A 1035 -18.08 -47.31 2.70
CA ASP A 1035 -18.88 -48.18 1.84
C ASP A 1035 -20.08 -47.41 1.28
N PHE A 1036 -20.54 -47.78 0.08
CA PHE A 1036 -21.72 -47.19 -0.54
C PHE A 1036 -22.61 -48.23 -1.19
N ASP A 1037 -23.91 -47.94 -1.18
CA ASP A 1037 -24.94 -48.67 -1.93
C ASP A 1037 -25.94 -47.63 -2.44
N TYR A 1038 -25.93 -47.42 -3.76
CA TYR A 1038 -26.75 -46.42 -4.41
C TYR A 1038 -27.63 -47.06 -5.48
N LEU A 1039 -28.94 -46.86 -5.37
CA LEU A 1039 -29.93 -47.28 -6.34
C LEU A 1039 -30.51 -46.05 -7.06
N LEU A 1040 -30.20 -45.92 -8.34
CA LEU A 1040 -30.90 -45.02 -9.25
C LEU A 1040 -32.13 -45.75 -9.79
N LYS A 1041 -33.33 -45.24 -9.46
CA LYS A 1041 -34.60 -45.72 -10.01
C LYS A 1041 -35.51 -44.55 -10.37
N ARG A 1042 -35.69 -44.30 -11.67
CA ARG A 1042 -36.61 -43.27 -12.19
C ARG A 1042 -37.51 -43.88 -13.26
N GLN A 1043 -38.83 -43.71 -13.13
CA GLN A 1043 -39.80 -44.19 -14.11
C GLN A 1043 -40.95 -43.20 -14.22
N SER A 1044 -40.96 -42.40 -15.30
CA SER A 1044 -41.99 -41.38 -15.58
C SER A 1044 -42.85 -41.71 -16.83
N GLY A 1045 -42.72 -42.92 -17.37
CA GLY A 1045 -43.41 -43.44 -18.56
C GLY A 1045 -42.46 -43.68 -19.74
N GLY A 1046 -42.30 -44.94 -20.18
CA GLY A 1046 -41.27 -45.39 -21.14
C GLY A 1046 -40.13 -46.20 -20.46
N PRO A 1047 -39.06 -46.57 -21.20
CA PRO A 1047 -37.84 -47.14 -20.59
C PRO A 1047 -37.34 -46.21 -19.49
N GLY A 1048 -37.21 -46.73 -18.27
CA GLY A 1048 -36.76 -45.97 -17.10
C GLY A 1048 -35.24 -45.88 -16.99
N ASP A 1049 -34.76 -45.23 -15.94
CA ASP A 1049 -33.37 -45.35 -15.48
C ASP A 1049 -33.33 -46.30 -14.28
N PHE A 1050 -32.61 -47.42 -14.42
CA PHE A 1050 -32.33 -48.36 -13.34
C PHE A 1050 -30.85 -48.72 -13.31
N ALA A 1051 -30.18 -48.42 -12.20
CA ALA A 1051 -28.83 -48.91 -11.91
C ALA A 1051 -28.61 -48.95 -10.40
N ARG A 1052 -28.21 -50.10 -9.85
CA ARG A 1052 -27.67 -50.19 -8.49
C ARG A 1052 -26.17 -50.40 -8.56
N VAL A 1053 -25.42 -49.60 -7.82
CA VAL A 1053 -23.95 -49.70 -7.71
C VAL A 1053 -23.60 -49.76 -6.23
N ALA A 1054 -22.86 -50.78 -5.82
CA ALA A 1054 -22.41 -50.99 -4.46
C ALA A 1054 -20.91 -51.30 -4.41
N GLY A 1055 -20.25 -50.85 -3.35
CA GLY A 1055 -18.80 -50.87 -3.26
C GLY A 1055 -18.28 -50.02 -2.11
N TYR A 1056 -17.05 -49.54 -2.24
CA TYR A 1056 -16.42 -48.63 -1.28
C TYR A 1056 -15.47 -47.67 -1.97
N ILE A 1057 -15.30 -46.49 -1.37
CA ILE A 1057 -14.25 -45.55 -1.69
C ILE A 1057 -13.23 -45.51 -0.55
N GLU A 1058 -11.95 -45.32 -0.89
CA GLU A 1058 -10.85 -45.20 0.07
C GLU A 1058 -9.74 -44.29 -0.47
N PRO A 1059 -8.89 -43.71 0.38
CA PRO A 1059 -7.73 -42.94 -0.08
C PRO A 1059 -6.80 -43.82 -0.93
N ASN A 1060 -6.24 -43.24 -2.00
CA ASN A 1060 -5.28 -43.93 -2.85
C ASN A 1060 -3.86 -43.83 -2.26
N ASP A 1061 -3.06 -44.88 -2.41
CA ASP A 1061 -1.64 -44.90 -1.98
C ASP A 1061 -0.82 -43.81 -2.68
N LYS A 1062 -1.25 -43.39 -3.87
CA LYS A 1062 -0.73 -42.24 -4.61
C LYS A 1062 -1.66 -41.03 -4.42
N PRO A 1063 -1.27 -40.01 -3.64
CA PRO A 1063 -2.14 -38.90 -3.25
C PRO A 1063 -2.65 -38.02 -4.41
N GLU A 1064 -1.97 -38.02 -5.56
CA GLU A 1064 -2.31 -37.17 -6.69
C GLU A 1064 -3.09 -37.89 -7.81
N GLU A 1065 -3.18 -39.22 -7.75
CA GLU A 1065 -3.84 -40.03 -8.77
C GLU A 1065 -5.18 -40.58 -8.25
N ASN A 1066 -6.20 -40.60 -9.10
CA ASN A 1066 -7.45 -41.32 -8.81
C ASN A 1066 -7.40 -42.71 -9.44
N HIS A 1067 -7.99 -43.70 -8.78
CA HIS A 1067 -7.98 -45.08 -9.24
C HIS A 1067 -9.37 -45.72 -9.20
N TYR A 1068 -9.78 -46.37 -10.30
CA TYR A 1068 -11.02 -47.11 -10.39
C TYR A 1068 -10.73 -48.60 -10.56
N GLU A 1069 -11.41 -49.44 -9.77
CA GLU A 1069 -11.28 -50.88 -9.82
C GLU A 1069 -12.67 -51.55 -9.79
N SER A 1070 -12.85 -52.63 -10.56
CA SER A 1070 -14.06 -53.45 -10.50
C SER A 1070 -13.74 -54.84 -9.97
N GLN A 1071 -14.49 -55.26 -8.95
CA GLN A 1071 -14.42 -56.57 -8.30
C GLN A 1071 -15.77 -57.30 -8.37
N VAL A 1072 -16.60 -56.98 -9.37
CA VAL A 1072 -17.94 -57.58 -9.53
C VAL A 1072 -17.83 -59.05 -9.91
N VAL A 1073 -18.47 -59.93 -9.13
CA VAL A 1073 -18.49 -61.39 -9.35
C VAL A 1073 -19.90 -61.83 -9.76
N GLY A 1074 -20.02 -62.79 -10.68
CA GLY A 1074 -21.31 -63.41 -11.02
C GLY A 1074 -22.19 -62.66 -12.03
N GLY A 1075 -21.67 -61.61 -12.68
CA GLY A 1075 -22.36 -60.93 -13.79
C GLY A 1075 -23.53 -60.03 -13.39
N HIS A 1076 -23.61 -59.63 -12.11
CA HIS A 1076 -24.64 -58.72 -11.59
C HIS A 1076 -24.65 -57.34 -12.28
N ILE A 1077 -23.48 -56.89 -12.76
CA ILE A 1077 -23.32 -55.78 -13.70
C ILE A 1077 -22.59 -56.34 -14.93
N PRO A 1078 -23.17 -56.29 -16.13
CA PRO A 1078 -22.49 -56.64 -17.38
C PRO A 1078 -21.25 -55.76 -17.64
N ASP A 1079 -20.18 -56.34 -18.21
CA ASP A 1079 -18.92 -55.63 -18.50
C ASP A 1079 -19.08 -54.33 -19.30
N LYS A 1080 -20.08 -54.28 -20.19
CA LYS A 1080 -20.41 -53.07 -20.97
C LYS A 1080 -20.77 -51.86 -20.09
N PHE A 1081 -21.32 -52.06 -18.90
CA PHE A 1081 -21.71 -50.99 -17.98
C PHE A 1081 -20.60 -50.63 -16.99
N LEU A 1082 -19.58 -51.49 -16.80
CA LEU A 1082 -18.43 -51.19 -15.94
C LEU A 1082 -17.57 -50.06 -16.51
N SER A 1083 -17.43 -49.97 -17.83
CA SER A 1083 -16.76 -48.83 -18.48
C SER A 1083 -17.52 -47.51 -18.25
N ALA A 1084 -18.86 -47.57 -18.21
CA ALA A 1084 -19.72 -46.43 -17.91
C ALA A 1084 -19.59 -45.99 -16.44
N CYS A 1085 -19.39 -46.94 -15.52
CA CYS A 1085 -19.05 -46.66 -14.12
C CYS A 1085 -17.67 -46.00 -14.00
N SER A 1086 -16.63 -46.51 -14.67
CA SER A 1086 -15.29 -45.89 -14.68
C SER A 1086 -15.36 -44.42 -15.13
N LYS A 1087 -16.06 -44.16 -16.24
CA LYS A 1087 -16.31 -42.80 -16.72
C LYS A 1087 -17.14 -41.97 -15.74
N GLY A 1088 -18.06 -42.59 -15.01
CA GLY A 1088 -18.88 -41.94 -13.98
C GLY A 1088 -18.03 -41.49 -12.79
N PHE A 1089 -17.07 -42.31 -12.39
CA PHE A 1089 -16.08 -41.96 -11.38
C PHE A 1089 -15.16 -40.82 -11.83
N GLU A 1090 -14.61 -40.88 -13.05
CA GLU A 1090 -13.78 -39.79 -13.61
C GLU A 1090 -14.52 -38.45 -13.61
N LEU A 1091 -15.77 -38.42 -14.08
CA LEU A 1091 -16.62 -37.22 -14.07
C LEU A 1091 -16.94 -36.73 -12.64
N ALA A 1092 -17.11 -37.65 -11.68
CA ALA A 1092 -17.32 -37.29 -10.29
C ALA A 1092 -16.07 -36.65 -9.65
N CYS A 1093 -14.88 -37.04 -10.12
CA CYS A 1093 -13.61 -36.47 -9.68
C CYS A 1093 -13.26 -35.14 -10.37
N GLU A 1094 -13.88 -34.77 -11.50
CA GLU A 1094 -13.66 -33.46 -12.13
C GLU A 1094 -14.24 -32.31 -11.29
N LYS A 1095 -15.39 -32.53 -10.65
CA LYS A 1095 -16.08 -31.55 -9.79
C LYS A 1095 -16.46 -32.18 -8.46
N GLY A 1096 -15.64 -31.91 -7.46
CA GLY A 1096 -15.78 -32.43 -6.12
C GLY A 1096 -17.05 -31.93 -5.41
N PRO A 1097 -17.54 -32.67 -4.40
CA PRO A 1097 -18.80 -32.34 -3.74
C PRO A 1097 -18.73 -31.14 -2.78
N LEU A 1098 -17.55 -30.75 -2.30
CA LEU A 1098 -17.39 -29.69 -1.30
C LEU A 1098 -17.29 -28.30 -1.93
N LEU A 1099 -16.37 -28.11 -2.88
CA LEU A 1099 -16.07 -26.82 -3.50
C LEU A 1099 -16.26 -26.83 -5.02
N GLY A 1100 -16.58 -27.98 -5.60
CA GLY A 1100 -16.61 -28.15 -7.05
C GLY A 1100 -15.22 -28.17 -7.70
N HIS A 1101 -14.16 -28.37 -6.90
CA HIS A 1101 -12.78 -28.47 -7.37
C HIS A 1101 -12.42 -29.92 -7.70
N ARG A 1102 -11.33 -30.13 -8.44
CA ARG A 1102 -10.90 -31.47 -8.83
C ARG A 1102 -10.56 -32.32 -7.61
N VAL A 1103 -11.13 -33.52 -7.55
CA VAL A 1103 -10.79 -34.54 -6.55
C VAL A 1103 -9.52 -35.26 -6.96
N ILE A 1104 -8.60 -35.48 -6.03
CA ILE A 1104 -7.38 -36.28 -6.20
C ILE A 1104 -7.24 -37.32 -5.09
N GLY A 1105 -6.38 -38.32 -5.30
CA GLY A 1105 -6.04 -39.30 -4.26
C GLY A 1105 -7.21 -40.18 -3.82
N SER A 1106 -8.24 -40.37 -4.65
CA SER A 1106 -9.40 -41.21 -4.35
C SER A 1106 -9.36 -42.52 -5.13
N LYS A 1107 -9.64 -43.64 -4.44
CA LYS A 1107 -9.80 -44.97 -5.03
C LYS A 1107 -11.26 -45.41 -4.90
N MET A 1108 -11.91 -45.80 -5.99
CA MET A 1108 -13.28 -46.34 -5.98
C MET A 1108 -13.30 -47.78 -6.47
N ILE A 1109 -13.86 -48.66 -5.63
CA ILE A 1109 -14.00 -50.09 -5.93
C ILE A 1109 -15.47 -50.45 -5.98
N ILE A 1110 -15.94 -50.96 -7.13
CA ILE A 1110 -17.30 -51.49 -7.29
C ILE A 1110 -17.24 -53.01 -7.21
N ASN A 1111 -17.93 -53.61 -6.24
CA ASN A 1111 -17.92 -55.05 -6.01
C ASN A 1111 -19.30 -55.72 -6.17
N ASP A 1112 -20.40 -54.95 -6.16
CA ASP A 1112 -21.75 -55.47 -6.38
C ASP A 1112 -22.65 -54.45 -7.08
N GLY A 1113 -23.80 -54.90 -7.58
CA GLY A 1113 -24.79 -54.04 -8.21
C GLY A 1113 -25.99 -54.80 -8.76
N GLN A 1114 -26.89 -54.10 -9.44
CA GLN A 1114 -28.07 -54.71 -10.08
C GLN A 1114 -28.45 -53.99 -11.36
N THR A 1115 -28.89 -54.77 -12.34
CA THR A 1115 -29.47 -54.29 -13.60
C THR A 1115 -30.96 -54.60 -13.69
N HIS A 1116 -31.67 -53.83 -14.51
CA HIS A 1116 -32.99 -54.14 -15.00
C HIS A 1116 -32.94 -54.36 -16.52
N VAL A 1117 -33.73 -55.31 -17.02
CA VAL A 1117 -33.64 -55.79 -18.41
C VAL A 1117 -33.96 -54.69 -19.43
N THR A 1118 -34.90 -53.79 -19.11
CA THR A 1118 -35.36 -52.74 -20.03
C THR A 1118 -34.88 -51.34 -19.67
N ASP A 1119 -34.51 -51.12 -18.40
CA ASP A 1119 -34.33 -49.77 -17.85
C ASP A 1119 -32.86 -49.48 -17.47
N SER A 1120 -31.94 -50.44 -17.67
CA SER A 1120 -30.50 -50.21 -17.47
C SER A 1120 -29.80 -49.76 -18.75
N SER A 1121 -29.03 -48.67 -18.64
CA SER A 1121 -28.25 -48.07 -19.71
C SER A 1121 -26.87 -47.60 -19.22
N ASP A 1122 -25.95 -47.31 -20.14
CA ASP A 1122 -24.64 -46.71 -19.81
C ASP A 1122 -24.82 -45.40 -19.04
N TYR A 1123 -25.81 -44.60 -19.43
CA TYR A 1123 -26.16 -43.36 -18.75
C TYR A 1123 -26.61 -43.60 -17.30
N ALA A 1124 -27.46 -44.60 -17.07
CA ALA A 1124 -27.96 -44.92 -15.73
C ALA A 1124 -26.81 -45.36 -14.79
N PHE A 1125 -25.88 -46.21 -15.25
CA PHE A 1125 -24.72 -46.63 -14.47
C PHE A 1125 -23.69 -45.53 -14.26
N ASN A 1126 -23.47 -44.67 -15.26
CA ASN A 1126 -22.62 -43.50 -15.14
C ASN A 1126 -23.15 -42.53 -14.06
N LEU A 1127 -24.45 -42.20 -14.12
CA LEU A 1127 -25.09 -41.31 -13.16
C LEU A 1127 -25.18 -41.92 -11.76
N ALA A 1128 -25.53 -43.22 -11.65
CA ALA A 1128 -25.56 -43.93 -10.39
C ALA A 1128 -24.18 -43.93 -9.71
N THR A 1129 -23.10 -44.08 -10.49
CA THR A 1129 -21.72 -44.02 -9.97
C THR A 1129 -21.37 -42.62 -9.46
N GLN A 1130 -21.72 -41.55 -10.19
CA GLN A 1130 -21.52 -40.17 -9.73
C GLN A 1130 -22.25 -39.87 -8.42
N MET A 1131 -23.49 -40.35 -8.29
CA MET A 1131 -24.29 -40.13 -7.07
C MET A 1131 -23.82 -41.01 -5.91
N ALA A 1132 -23.39 -42.24 -6.18
CA ALA A 1132 -22.74 -43.10 -5.19
C ALA A 1132 -21.50 -42.42 -4.61
N PHE A 1133 -20.63 -41.89 -5.48
CA PHE A 1133 -19.44 -41.15 -5.08
C PHE A 1133 -19.79 -39.92 -4.23
N ARG A 1134 -20.71 -39.06 -4.68
CA ARG A 1134 -21.15 -37.87 -3.93
C ARG A 1134 -21.75 -38.18 -2.56
N LYS A 1135 -22.49 -39.29 -2.43
CA LYS A 1135 -23.07 -39.74 -1.15
C LYS A 1135 -21.99 -40.29 -0.21
N ALA A 1136 -21.03 -41.05 -0.75
CA ALA A 1136 -19.97 -41.65 0.03
C ALA A 1136 -18.89 -40.65 0.47
N PHE A 1137 -18.68 -39.57 -0.30
CA PHE A 1137 -17.59 -38.61 -0.10
C PHE A 1137 -17.57 -37.95 1.29
N PRO A 1138 -18.70 -37.46 1.86
CA PRO A 1138 -18.73 -36.95 3.24
C PRO A 1138 -18.46 -38.05 4.27
N GLU A 1139 -18.99 -39.26 4.05
CA GLU A 1139 -18.81 -40.41 4.95
C GLU A 1139 -17.33 -40.85 4.99
N ALA A 1140 -16.64 -40.75 3.86
CA ALA A 1140 -15.20 -40.99 3.68
C ALA A 1140 -14.30 -39.88 4.26
N GLY A 1141 -14.89 -38.89 4.96
CA GLY A 1141 -14.17 -37.78 5.56
C GLY A 1141 -13.56 -36.86 4.49
N GLY A 1142 -14.40 -36.41 3.55
CA GLY A 1142 -14.03 -35.46 2.51
C GLY A 1142 -13.35 -34.21 3.07
N GLN A 1143 -12.20 -33.87 2.50
CA GLN A 1143 -11.35 -32.75 2.93
C GLN A 1143 -10.91 -31.91 1.74
N VAL A 1144 -10.74 -30.62 1.98
CA VAL A 1144 -10.17 -29.69 1.00
C VAL A 1144 -8.65 -29.71 1.16
N LEU A 1145 -7.94 -29.75 0.04
CA LEU A 1145 -6.49 -29.60 0.00
C LEU A 1145 -6.14 -28.22 -0.56
N GLU A 1146 -5.19 -27.57 0.10
CA GLU A 1146 -4.60 -26.32 -0.36
C GLU A 1146 -3.21 -26.56 -0.98
N PRO A 1147 -2.80 -25.76 -1.97
CA PRO A 1147 -1.45 -25.82 -2.51
C PRO A 1147 -0.46 -25.14 -1.54
N LEU A 1148 0.55 -25.90 -1.13
CA LEU A 1148 1.69 -25.37 -0.39
C LEU A 1148 2.79 -24.94 -1.36
N MET A 1149 3.38 -23.79 -1.06
CA MET A 1149 4.45 -23.15 -1.79
C MET A 1149 5.74 -23.31 -0.99
N LYS A 1150 6.74 -23.91 -1.61
CA LYS A 1150 8.10 -23.90 -1.08
C LYS A 1150 8.65 -22.50 -1.25
N THR A 1151 8.84 -21.83 -0.13
CA THR A 1151 9.18 -20.42 -0.03
C THR A 1151 10.60 -20.30 0.54
N THR A 1152 11.47 -19.64 -0.21
CA THR A 1152 12.84 -19.31 0.19
C THR A 1152 12.91 -17.81 0.44
N ILE A 1153 13.27 -17.40 1.65
CA ILE A 1153 13.38 -16.00 2.05
C ILE A 1153 14.83 -15.70 2.40
N THR A 1154 15.41 -14.64 1.84
CA THR A 1154 16.76 -14.19 2.17
C THR A 1154 16.72 -12.76 2.70
N ALA A 1155 17.35 -12.51 3.84
CA ALA A 1155 17.43 -11.17 4.43
C ALA A 1155 18.65 -11.04 5.35
N PRO A 1156 19.05 -9.81 5.75
CA PRO A 1156 20.12 -9.62 6.71
C PRO A 1156 19.85 -10.29 8.07
N ASN A 1157 20.91 -10.77 8.73
CA ASN A 1157 20.85 -11.50 10.01
C ASN A 1157 20.06 -10.76 11.11
N GLU A 1158 20.06 -9.42 11.10
CA GLU A 1158 19.34 -8.59 12.08
C GLU A 1158 17.81 -8.78 12.06
N PHE A 1159 17.23 -9.28 10.95
CA PHE A 1159 15.78 -9.48 10.80
C PHE A 1159 15.33 -10.93 10.95
N GLN A 1160 16.23 -11.84 11.34
CA GLN A 1160 15.91 -13.28 11.46
C GLN A 1160 14.70 -13.53 12.35
N GLY A 1161 14.64 -12.90 13.53
CA GLY A 1161 13.53 -13.03 14.46
C GLY A 1161 12.19 -12.56 13.88
N ASN A 1162 12.19 -11.43 13.15
CA ASN A 1162 10.99 -10.86 12.54
C ASN A 1162 10.41 -11.78 11.46
N ILE A 1163 11.27 -12.36 10.62
CA ILE A 1163 10.85 -13.26 9.54
C ILE A 1163 10.33 -14.58 10.11
N LEU A 1164 10.98 -15.16 11.12
CA LEU A 1164 10.48 -16.37 11.78
C LEU A 1164 9.10 -16.14 12.39
N MET A 1165 8.89 -15.00 13.06
CA MET A 1165 7.58 -14.63 13.59
C MET A 1165 6.53 -14.47 12.49
N LEU A 1166 6.91 -13.83 11.37
CA LEU A 1166 6.02 -13.61 10.22
C LEU A 1166 5.59 -14.94 9.58
N MET A 1167 6.52 -15.88 9.42
CA MET A 1167 6.23 -17.20 8.85
C MET A 1167 5.41 -18.07 9.79
N ASN A 1168 5.65 -17.99 11.10
CA ASN A 1168 4.81 -18.66 12.10
C ASN A 1168 3.37 -18.11 12.10
N LYS A 1169 3.20 -16.78 11.98
CA LYS A 1169 1.86 -16.16 11.86
C LYS A 1169 1.09 -16.64 10.63
N ARG A 1170 1.79 -17.11 9.59
CA ARG A 1170 1.22 -17.64 8.36
C ARG A 1170 1.11 -19.18 8.36
N ASN A 1171 1.29 -19.82 9.51
CA ASN A 1171 1.27 -21.28 9.66
C ASN A 1171 2.23 -22.01 8.71
N ALA A 1172 3.37 -21.39 8.39
CA ALA A 1172 4.37 -22.00 7.53
C ALA A 1172 5.13 -23.11 8.28
N THR A 1173 5.44 -24.19 7.57
CA THR A 1173 6.29 -25.27 8.08
C THR A 1173 7.73 -24.98 7.68
N ILE A 1174 8.56 -24.63 8.66
CA ILE A 1174 9.98 -24.33 8.42
C ILE A 1174 10.75 -25.64 8.27
N HIS A 1175 11.50 -25.76 7.17
CA HIS A 1175 12.34 -26.93 6.88
C HIS A 1175 13.79 -26.69 7.27
N ASP A 1176 14.33 -25.54 6.87
CA ASP A 1176 15.76 -25.23 7.07
C ASP A 1176 15.98 -23.73 7.29
N THR A 1177 17.09 -23.40 7.94
CA THR A 1177 17.57 -22.03 8.14
C THR A 1177 19.09 -22.00 8.00
N GLU A 1178 19.57 -21.42 6.92
CA GLU A 1178 20.99 -21.21 6.66
C GLU A 1178 21.39 -19.81 7.13
N ILE A 1179 22.39 -19.71 8.01
CA ILE A 1179 22.89 -18.42 8.50
C ILE A 1179 24.26 -18.17 7.88
N GLY A 1180 24.32 -17.24 6.93
CA GLY A 1180 25.56 -16.75 6.35
C GLY A 1180 26.22 -15.65 7.20
N SER A 1181 27.36 -15.15 6.74
CA SER A 1181 28.10 -14.09 7.45
C SER A 1181 27.35 -12.75 7.50
N GLU A 1182 26.51 -12.46 6.51
CA GLU A 1182 25.78 -11.18 6.36
C GLU A 1182 24.27 -11.38 6.28
N ASP A 1183 23.87 -12.38 5.49
CA ASP A 1183 22.47 -12.69 5.21
C ASP A 1183 22.14 -14.09 5.76
N PHE A 1184 20.88 -14.29 6.14
CA PHE A 1184 20.31 -15.59 6.44
C PHE A 1184 19.25 -15.95 5.39
N THR A 1185 19.11 -17.24 5.16
CA THR A 1185 18.13 -17.82 4.24
C THR A 1185 17.23 -18.79 5.00
N LEU A 1186 15.91 -18.60 4.91
CA LEU A 1186 14.88 -19.46 5.49
C LEU A 1186 14.17 -20.22 4.37
N ILE A 1187 14.06 -21.54 4.50
CA ILE A 1187 13.31 -22.40 3.57
C ILE A 1187 12.13 -23.00 4.32
N CYS A 1188 10.91 -22.77 3.83
CA CYS A 1188 9.68 -23.24 4.46
C CYS A 1188 8.58 -23.54 3.43
N ASP A 1189 7.63 -24.39 3.79
CA ASP A 1189 6.39 -24.57 3.03
C ASP A 1189 5.28 -23.68 3.63
N CYS A 1190 4.61 -22.89 2.81
CA CYS A 1190 3.54 -22.00 3.23
C CYS A 1190 2.36 -22.08 2.24
N SER A 1191 1.12 -21.97 2.73
CA SER A 1191 -0.07 -21.98 1.86
C SER A 1191 -0.04 -20.81 0.87
N LEU A 1192 -0.33 -21.07 -0.41
CA LEU A 1192 -0.45 -20.01 -1.43
C LEU A 1192 -1.49 -18.95 -1.01
N ASN A 1193 -2.60 -19.38 -0.39
CA ASN A 1193 -3.62 -18.47 0.13
C ASN A 1193 -3.04 -17.56 1.24
N ALA A 1194 -2.19 -18.14 2.10
CA ALA A 1194 -1.47 -17.41 3.13
C ALA A 1194 -0.25 -16.65 2.59
N MET A 1195 0.04 -16.62 1.28
CA MET A 1195 1.14 -15.84 0.70
C MET A 1195 0.67 -14.55 0.00
N PHE A 1196 -0.64 -14.34 -0.14
CA PHE A 1196 -1.15 -13.06 -0.64
C PHE A 1196 -0.74 -11.89 0.28
N GLY A 1197 -0.25 -10.81 -0.33
CA GLY A 1197 0.27 -9.63 0.38
C GLY A 1197 1.58 -9.88 1.15
N PHE A 1198 2.24 -11.04 1.00
CA PHE A 1198 3.46 -11.37 1.73
C PHE A 1198 4.61 -10.40 1.43
N SER A 1199 4.81 -10.02 0.16
CA SER A 1199 5.86 -9.09 -0.25
C SER A 1199 5.87 -7.78 0.55
N SER A 1200 4.69 -7.15 0.72
CA SER A 1200 4.55 -5.89 1.46
C SER A 1200 4.88 -6.06 2.95
N GLN A 1201 4.43 -7.15 3.56
CA GLN A 1201 4.71 -7.44 4.98
C GLN A 1201 6.18 -7.84 5.22
N LEU A 1202 6.77 -8.62 4.32
CA LEU A 1202 8.19 -8.98 4.38
C LEU A 1202 9.05 -7.72 4.29
N ARG A 1203 8.75 -6.82 3.35
CA ARG A 1203 9.45 -5.54 3.21
C ARG A 1203 9.29 -4.70 4.48
N ALA A 1204 8.10 -4.59 5.06
CA ALA A 1204 7.91 -3.88 6.32
C ALA A 1204 8.76 -4.48 7.46
N ALA A 1205 8.72 -5.80 7.63
CA ALA A 1205 9.43 -6.53 8.68
C ALA A 1205 10.97 -6.49 8.56
N THR A 1206 11.48 -6.24 7.35
CA THR A 1206 12.92 -6.25 7.01
C THR A 1206 13.45 -4.87 6.60
N GLN A 1207 12.66 -3.82 6.80
CA GLN A 1207 12.97 -2.46 6.33
C GLN A 1207 13.29 -2.41 4.82
N GLY A 1208 12.67 -3.30 4.03
CA GLY A 1208 12.82 -3.40 2.58
C GLY A 1208 14.07 -4.18 2.13
N LYS A 1209 14.77 -4.87 3.04
CA LYS A 1209 16.00 -5.63 2.72
C LYS A 1209 15.77 -7.12 2.45
N GLY A 1210 14.58 -7.64 2.75
CA GLY A 1210 14.23 -9.04 2.52
C GLY A 1210 13.73 -9.30 1.11
N GLU A 1211 14.16 -10.42 0.54
CA GLU A 1211 13.72 -10.96 -0.74
C GLU A 1211 13.15 -12.36 -0.54
N PHE A 1212 12.21 -12.78 -1.39
CA PHE A 1212 11.71 -14.15 -1.36
C PHE A 1212 11.40 -14.67 -2.76
N SER A 1213 11.51 -15.99 -2.90
CA SER A 1213 11.05 -16.74 -4.07
C SER A 1213 10.13 -17.86 -3.60
N MET A 1214 9.15 -18.23 -4.42
CA MET A 1214 8.25 -19.33 -4.11
C MET A 1214 7.95 -20.19 -5.34
N GLU A 1215 7.90 -21.51 -5.14
CA GLU A 1215 7.54 -22.51 -6.16
C GLU A 1215 6.50 -23.48 -5.61
N PHE A 1216 5.67 -24.08 -6.47
CA PHE A 1216 4.71 -25.09 -6.04
C PHE A 1216 5.45 -26.29 -5.44
N SER A 1217 5.07 -26.70 -4.23
CA SER A 1217 5.66 -27.84 -3.52
C SER A 1217 4.77 -29.07 -3.68
N HIS A 1218 3.60 -29.07 -3.04
CA HIS A 1218 2.64 -30.17 -3.03
C HIS A 1218 1.29 -29.69 -2.49
N TYR A 1219 0.27 -30.56 -2.54
CA TYR A 1219 -1.03 -30.33 -1.88
C TYR A 1219 -1.05 -30.90 -0.47
N ALA A 1220 -1.61 -30.14 0.48
CA ALA A 1220 -1.80 -30.57 1.87
C ALA A 1220 -3.23 -30.27 2.35
N PRO A 1221 -3.75 -30.98 3.37
CA PRO A 1221 -5.07 -30.69 3.93
C PRO A 1221 -5.16 -29.25 4.45
N ALA A 1222 -6.18 -28.52 3.98
CA ALA A 1222 -6.44 -27.17 4.43
C ALA A 1222 -6.88 -27.16 5.91
N PRO A 1223 -6.51 -26.13 6.69
CA PRO A 1223 -6.96 -25.98 8.06
C PRO A 1223 -8.50 -26.05 8.17
N PRO A 1224 -9.06 -26.69 9.22
CA PRO A 1224 -10.51 -26.90 9.33
C PRO A 1224 -11.33 -25.60 9.28
N HIS A 1225 -10.78 -24.48 9.78
CA HIS A 1225 -11.41 -23.17 9.69
C HIS A 1225 -11.50 -22.69 8.23
N LEU A 1226 -10.39 -22.76 7.49
CA LEU A 1226 -10.34 -22.36 6.08
C LEU A 1226 -11.25 -23.24 5.22
N GLN A 1227 -11.27 -24.57 5.45
CA GLN A 1227 -12.20 -25.46 4.75
C GLN A 1227 -13.66 -25.05 4.95
N LYS A 1228 -14.08 -24.74 6.17
CA LYS A 1228 -15.46 -24.30 6.46
C LYS A 1228 -15.80 -22.99 5.74
N GLU A 1229 -14.88 -22.04 5.76
CA GLU A 1229 -15.05 -20.75 5.08
C GLU A 1229 -15.21 -20.92 3.56
N LEU A 1230 -14.35 -21.74 2.94
CA LEU A 1230 -14.41 -22.02 1.50
C LEU A 1230 -15.72 -22.70 1.10
N VAL A 1231 -16.19 -23.66 1.90
CA VAL A 1231 -17.45 -24.36 1.65
C VAL A 1231 -18.64 -23.41 1.76
N ALA A 1232 -18.71 -22.60 2.81
CA ALA A 1232 -19.77 -21.60 2.99
C ALA A 1232 -19.81 -20.60 1.82
N LYS A 1233 -18.64 -20.15 1.36
CA LYS A 1233 -18.53 -19.25 0.19
C LYS A 1233 -19.02 -19.92 -1.09
N TYR A 1234 -18.67 -21.19 -1.32
CA TYR A 1234 -19.13 -21.95 -2.48
C TYR A 1234 -20.65 -22.17 -2.46
N GLU A 1235 -21.23 -22.48 -1.29
CA GLU A 1235 -22.67 -22.62 -1.12
C GLU A 1235 -23.42 -21.32 -1.43
N ALA A 1236 -22.93 -20.19 -0.93
CA ALA A 1236 -23.47 -18.87 -1.25
C ALA A 1236 -23.37 -18.54 -2.77
N GLU A 1237 -22.27 -18.89 -3.43
CA GLU A 1237 -22.13 -18.72 -4.89
C GLU A 1237 -23.12 -19.59 -5.68
N LEU A 1238 -23.37 -20.82 -5.23
CA LEU A 1238 -24.36 -21.71 -5.84
C LEU A 1238 -25.78 -21.17 -5.65
N GLU A 1239 -26.10 -20.62 -4.47
CA GLU A 1239 -27.40 -20.01 -4.19
C GLU A 1239 -27.63 -18.74 -5.02
N ALA A 1240 -26.60 -17.89 -5.16
CA ALA A 1240 -26.63 -16.72 -6.03
C ALA A 1240 -26.81 -17.08 -7.52
N LYS A 1241 -26.25 -18.21 -7.98
CA LYS A 1241 -26.44 -18.75 -9.33
C LYS A 1241 -27.80 -19.42 -9.54
N ARG A 1242 -28.48 -19.84 -8.48
CA ARG A 1242 -29.83 -20.42 -8.54
C ARG A 1242 -30.92 -19.35 -8.50
N THR A 1243 -30.61 -18.18 -7.91
CA THR A 1243 -31.51 -17.03 -7.78
C THR A 1243 -31.43 -16.06 -8.96
N LYS A 1244 -30.32 -16.06 -9.70
CA LYS A 1244 -30.20 -15.49 -11.07
C LYS A 1244 -30.70 -16.47 -12.12
#